data_AF-A0A7S1IDK9-F1
#
_entry.id   AF-A0A7S1IDK9-F1
#
_cell.length_a   1.000
_cell.length_b   1.000
_cell.length_c   1.000
_cell.angle_alpha   90.00
_cell.angle_beta   90.00
_cell.angle_gamma   90.00
#
_symmetry.space_group_name_H-M   'P 1'
#
loop_
_entity.id
_entity.type
_entity.pdbx_description
1 polymer ?
#
loop_
_entity_poly.entity_id
_entity_poly.type
_entity_poly.pdbx_seq_one_letter_code
_entity_poly.pdbx_strand_id
1 'polypeptide(L)'
;MPQGRSMSYQEFGTHFRAEMDEVDAEYSPTGMVNNNSFENEHKLDSTTVTTGWSFPNVPPRSASPCRSAMLRAEWNSKKGSSNDTPSEISKPIVAEPVDNCYFVSTQRPALWHKFERQLKEAVGCAAETWRHLIQVEAFFGYPGSIKIEQLVDLIDDADQEEKAPAQLEDEVAEIADRLCKTHRGSQKLNFDVMVFASEASLRRRPASPLRTEFAGTSRHFVHDLQKENKESTKLQAAVFSVYSFAEVLIALLVNPFIQSVVLCDNYIDTDHYEGDLEDEVLAYRQLVKRWVNKAKTVPSSERIGTLVAAIKSIRMEVDIFVVTERTIEDGMLFAHVRRSFFPTEDYFAELYSAIIGGVQARQRTPFFSALSNYAARPIGVFHALAISRGSSLIKSRWLGDFVDFYGLQIFRAESSSTCGGLDSLLDPTGSLKEAQQLASQAFGSTGTYFVTNGTSTANKIVIQALVCPGDIVLVDRDCHKSHHYGLVHAGAWPCYLDAYPLHEYLMYGGVSLSEIKSRLLAYKRCGMLHRVRMVILTNCTFDGIVYNVARVMEECLAIKPDLVFLWDEAWFAYASFNPVLRRRTGMGAARLLARMFKSKQYIEECEAFWAQHKALMDSVDEDDHAKLLQMRLMPKPAESVLRVYVTQSTHKSLTSFRQGSMIHIFDQRFRGCAEMPFLEAYYTHTSTSPNYQILASLDAGRSQMQLEGFEFVLEMLEHAMYLRRHAAESALVSKWLKFLDVADLIPAEFRRDSQCPGYWNERRQDWRRFEDAWMSDDEFVLDPTRLTLYTAATGLNGNEFKVDWLMNKCDIQINKTSRNSVLFQTNIGTTFSSVAYLLQSLRKISHDFEVQHEETGGHLSSMWQKSVARLKDDQAMLPDFTSFHPIFTTKGSLGNEGDMRRAFYLAYDENNCEYIPMDVAQKRIERGEALTATTFTIPYPPGFPVLVPGQLISLSVLDFMKKLDVKEIHGYAAEHGLRIFKPSVLNALKPHTMDFQ
;
A
#
# COMPACT_ATOMS: atom_id res chain seq x y z
N MET A 1 -6.79 -20.85 38.85
CA MET A 1 -7.79 -21.41 39.79
C MET A 1 -7.30 -21.18 41.21
N PRO A 2 -8.18 -20.84 42.17
CA PRO A 2 -9.08 -21.83 42.76
C PRO A 2 -10.58 -21.51 42.66
N GLN A 3 -11.33 -22.56 42.34
CA GLN A 3 -12.69 -22.94 42.72
C GLN A 3 -13.86 -21.97 42.43
N GLY A 4 -14.49 -22.24 41.29
CA GLY A 4 -15.77 -21.67 40.89
C GLY A 4 -16.97 -22.33 41.58
N ARG A 5 -17.96 -21.48 41.88
CA ARG A 5 -19.37 -21.86 42.00
C ARG A 5 -20.08 -21.42 40.74
N SER A 6 -20.73 -22.35 40.06
CA SER A 6 -21.65 -22.10 38.96
C SER A 6 -22.95 -21.49 39.48
N MET A 7 -23.39 -20.36 38.92
CA MET A 7 -24.77 -19.89 39.05
C MET A 7 -25.40 -19.78 37.66
N SER A 8 -26.61 -20.33 37.54
CA SER A 8 -27.41 -20.46 36.33
C SER A 8 -28.27 -19.22 36.05
N TYR A 9 -28.60 -19.04 34.78
CA TYR A 9 -29.22 -17.88 34.12
C TYR A 9 -30.71 -17.59 34.48
N GLN A 10 -31.16 -17.85 35.70
CA GLN A 10 -32.58 -17.75 36.09
C GLN A 10 -32.91 -16.83 37.27
N GLU A 11 -31.95 -16.07 37.83
CA GLU A 11 -32.19 -15.24 39.03
C GLU A 11 -32.12 -13.71 38.82
N PHE A 12 -32.22 -13.21 37.58
CA PHE A 12 -32.21 -11.76 37.27
C PHE A 12 -33.58 -11.18 36.87
N GLY A 13 -34.67 -11.80 37.33
CA GLY A 13 -36.03 -11.49 36.89
C GLY A 13 -36.99 -11.09 38.01
N THR A 14 -36.59 -10.33 39.03
CA THR A 14 -37.54 -9.89 40.09
C THR A 14 -37.21 -8.54 40.77
N HIS A 15 -36.38 -7.67 40.20
CA HIS A 15 -36.00 -6.39 40.85
C HIS A 15 -36.08 -5.14 39.97
N PHE A 16 -37.07 -5.02 39.09
CA PHE A 16 -37.46 -3.74 38.47
C PHE A 16 -38.98 -3.70 38.22
N ARG A 17 -39.73 -3.60 39.32
CA ARG A 17 -41.18 -3.32 39.30
C ARG A 17 -41.59 -2.66 40.63
N ALA A 18 -40.97 -1.53 40.92
CA ALA A 18 -41.37 -0.55 41.91
C ALA A 18 -40.65 0.76 41.53
N GLU A 19 -41.32 1.90 41.68
CA GLU A 19 -40.92 3.25 41.22
C GLU A 19 -41.33 3.58 39.77
N MET A 20 -42.65 3.47 39.54
CA MET A 20 -43.40 4.19 38.51
C MET A 20 -44.67 4.80 39.14
N ASP A 21 -44.51 5.50 40.27
CA ASP A 21 -45.55 6.32 40.89
C ASP A 21 -44.88 7.54 41.55
N GLU A 22 -45.42 8.74 41.34
CA GLU A 22 -44.82 10.09 41.51
C GLU A 22 -43.98 10.49 40.29
N VAL A 23 -44.51 11.22 39.29
CA VAL A 23 -45.00 12.59 39.39
C VAL A 23 -46.02 12.83 38.28
N ASP A 24 -47.27 13.09 38.67
CA ASP A 24 -48.33 13.58 37.79
C ASP A 24 -49.04 14.72 38.55
N ALA A 25 -48.70 15.97 38.22
CA ALA A 25 -49.48 17.16 38.58
C ALA A 25 -48.92 18.38 37.82
N GLU A 26 -49.54 18.77 36.70
CA GLU A 26 -50.12 20.10 36.55
C GLU A 26 -50.79 20.30 35.17
N TYR A 27 -52.09 20.61 35.25
CA TYR A 27 -52.93 21.36 34.30
C TYR A 27 -53.38 20.76 32.94
N SER A 28 -54.64 20.30 32.99
CA SER A 28 -55.65 20.11 31.94
C SER A 28 -56.32 21.46 31.56
N PRO A 29 -57.42 21.54 30.75
CA PRO A 29 -57.61 21.30 29.31
C PRO A 29 -58.39 22.44 28.63
N THR A 30 -58.69 22.32 27.33
CA THR A 30 -59.98 22.61 26.63
C THR A 30 -59.72 22.73 25.13
N GLY A 31 -60.55 22.29 24.19
CA GLY A 31 -61.87 21.68 24.20
C GLY A 31 -62.21 21.26 22.77
N MET A 32 -63.03 20.22 22.68
CA MET A 32 -63.59 19.59 21.48
C MET A 32 -64.21 20.56 20.46
N VAL A 33 -64.18 20.22 19.16
CA VAL A 33 -65.41 20.08 18.34
C VAL A 33 -65.22 18.97 17.30
N ASN A 34 -66.31 18.21 17.16
CA ASN A 34 -66.58 16.96 16.46
C ASN A 34 -66.88 17.11 14.95
N ASN A 35 -66.70 15.98 14.26
CA ASN A 35 -67.61 15.34 13.30
C ASN A 35 -67.64 15.68 11.80
N ASN A 36 -67.50 14.57 11.05
CA ASN A 36 -68.34 14.11 9.92
C ASN A 36 -68.21 14.86 8.59
N SER A 37 -68.22 14.26 7.39
CA SER A 37 -68.56 12.90 6.91
C SER A 37 -68.53 12.89 5.36
N PHE A 38 -68.55 11.69 4.76
CA PHE A 38 -68.86 11.34 3.34
C PHE A 38 -67.79 11.68 2.28
N GLU A 39 -67.14 10.70 1.62
CA GLU A 39 -67.58 9.68 0.63
C GLU A 39 -67.60 10.14 -0.84
N ASN A 40 -67.00 9.26 -1.65
CA ASN A 40 -67.25 8.92 -3.06
C ASN A 40 -66.62 9.71 -4.23
N GLU A 41 -65.77 8.95 -4.94
CA GLU A 41 -65.80 8.66 -6.39
C GLU A 41 -66.08 9.80 -7.39
N HIS A 42 -65.13 10.09 -8.30
CA HIS A 42 -65.16 9.56 -9.67
C HIS A 42 -63.99 10.06 -10.54
N LYS A 43 -63.68 9.21 -11.53
CA LYS A 43 -62.71 9.30 -12.62
C LYS A 43 -63.03 10.40 -13.65
N LEU A 44 -61.94 10.85 -14.30
CA LEU A 44 -61.76 11.18 -15.74
C LEU A 44 -62.81 12.09 -16.41
N ASP A 45 -62.40 13.24 -16.95
CA ASP A 45 -62.05 13.29 -18.37
C ASP A 45 -61.38 14.60 -18.82
N SER A 46 -60.69 14.49 -19.95
CA SER A 46 -60.02 15.52 -20.75
C SER A 46 -60.91 16.70 -21.17
N THR A 47 -60.34 17.92 -21.27
CA THR A 47 -60.26 18.70 -22.53
C THR A 47 -59.59 20.07 -22.33
N THR A 48 -58.73 20.37 -23.30
CA THR A 48 -58.05 21.64 -23.62
C THR A 48 -58.99 22.81 -23.87
N VAL A 49 -58.70 23.99 -23.30
CA VAL A 49 -58.83 25.29 -23.98
C VAL A 49 -57.70 26.24 -23.55
N THR A 50 -57.10 26.82 -24.58
CA THR A 50 -56.07 27.85 -24.70
C THR A 50 -56.43 29.22 -24.11
N THR A 51 -55.45 29.89 -23.50
CA THR A 51 -55.24 31.34 -23.63
C THR A 51 -53.74 31.64 -23.56
N GLY A 52 -53.17 32.12 -24.66
CA GLY A 52 -51.77 32.49 -24.76
C GLY A 52 -51.53 33.96 -24.45
N TRP A 53 -50.35 34.28 -23.92
CA TRP A 53 -49.66 35.57 -24.05
C TRP A 53 -48.15 35.30 -24.10
N SER A 54 -47.50 35.93 -25.08
CA SER A 54 -46.15 35.70 -25.59
C SER A 54 -45.06 36.56 -24.94
N PHE A 55 -43.84 36.03 -24.79
CA PHE A 55 -42.56 36.76 -24.73
C PHE A 55 -41.43 35.85 -25.32
N PRO A 56 -40.29 36.40 -25.76
CA PRO A 56 -39.76 36.19 -27.11
C PRO A 56 -38.79 35.02 -27.26
N ASN A 57 -38.79 34.50 -28.49
CA ASN A 57 -37.97 33.40 -29.02
C ASN A 57 -36.45 33.64 -28.85
N VAL A 58 -35.80 32.70 -28.16
CA VAL A 58 -34.42 32.26 -28.44
C VAL A 58 -34.51 30.80 -28.86
N PRO A 59 -34.04 30.41 -30.06
CA PRO A 59 -34.26 29.06 -30.58
C PRO A 59 -33.40 28.02 -29.83
N PRO A 60 -33.96 26.82 -29.55
CA PRO A 60 -33.24 25.73 -28.91
C PRO A 60 -32.32 25.06 -29.95
N ARG A 61 -31.03 24.91 -29.63
CA ARG A 61 -30.16 24.02 -30.40
C ARG A 61 -30.49 22.57 -30.05
N SER A 62 -31.05 21.89 -31.03
CA SER A 62 -31.32 20.47 -31.08
C SER A 62 -30.05 19.66 -30.83
N ALA A 63 -30.22 18.59 -30.04
CA ALA A 63 -29.32 17.45 -29.99
C ALA A 63 -29.08 16.89 -31.39
N SER A 64 -27.83 16.54 -31.70
CA SER A 64 -27.49 15.60 -32.76
C SER A 64 -26.39 14.64 -32.27
N PRO A 65 -26.54 13.33 -32.53
CA PRO A 65 -25.54 12.31 -32.22
C PRO A 65 -24.41 12.32 -33.27
N CYS A 66 -23.36 11.55 -33.00
CA CYS A 66 -22.29 11.14 -33.93
C CYS A 66 -21.17 12.14 -34.23
N ARG A 67 -19.97 11.89 -33.66
CA ARG A 67 -18.67 12.15 -34.29
C ARG A 67 -17.67 11.05 -33.96
N SER A 68 -17.74 9.96 -34.72
CA SER A 68 -16.74 8.87 -34.75
C SER A 68 -16.25 8.57 -36.17
N ALA A 69 -16.54 9.43 -37.16
CA ALA A 69 -16.20 9.16 -38.55
C ALA A 69 -15.87 10.44 -39.31
N MET A 70 -14.72 11.07 -39.03
CA MET A 70 -14.16 12.10 -39.92
C MET A 70 -12.65 12.37 -39.72
N LEU A 71 -11.84 11.34 -39.49
CA LEU A 71 -10.37 11.43 -39.43
C LEU A 71 -9.66 10.44 -40.38
N ARG A 72 -10.26 10.15 -41.55
CA ARG A 72 -9.66 9.25 -42.56
C ARG A 72 -9.54 9.83 -43.98
N ALA A 73 -9.86 11.10 -44.22
CA ALA A 73 -9.95 11.64 -45.59
C ALA A 73 -9.02 12.81 -45.94
N GLU A 74 -8.10 13.24 -45.06
CA GLU A 74 -7.15 14.35 -45.35
C GLU A 74 -5.67 13.94 -45.18
N TRP A 75 -5.32 12.69 -45.51
CA TRP A 75 -3.91 12.24 -45.52
C TRP A 75 -3.36 11.95 -46.94
N ASN A 76 -4.18 12.06 -48.00
CA ASN A 76 -3.78 11.71 -49.37
C ASN A 76 -3.86 12.88 -50.35
N SER A 77 -3.14 13.98 -50.08
CA SER A 77 -2.72 14.88 -51.17
C SER A 77 -1.54 15.77 -50.75
N LYS A 78 -0.32 15.31 -51.02
CA LYS A 78 0.85 16.12 -51.44
C LYS A 78 2.07 15.20 -51.55
N LYS A 79 2.23 14.58 -52.72
CA LYS A 79 3.53 14.16 -53.24
C LYS A 79 4.13 15.36 -53.97
N GLY A 80 5.24 15.89 -53.48
CA GLY A 80 6.00 16.97 -54.10
C GLY A 80 7.36 17.09 -53.43
N SER A 81 8.41 16.95 -54.24
CA SER A 81 9.82 16.82 -53.90
C SER A 81 10.48 18.03 -53.23
N SER A 82 11.32 17.78 -52.22
CA SER A 82 12.65 18.40 -52.09
C SER A 82 13.43 17.71 -50.95
N ASN A 83 14.66 17.31 -51.26
CA ASN A 83 15.65 16.82 -50.32
C ASN A 83 15.94 17.89 -49.26
N ASP A 84 15.81 17.54 -47.99
CA ASP A 84 16.74 17.89 -46.91
C ASP A 84 16.43 16.98 -45.71
N THR A 85 17.49 16.48 -45.08
CA THR A 85 17.51 15.48 -43.99
C THR A 85 16.56 15.83 -42.83
N PRO A 86 15.71 14.89 -42.33
CA PRO A 86 14.95 15.11 -41.12
C PRO A 86 15.73 14.70 -39.87
N SER A 87 15.80 15.64 -38.93
CA SER A 87 16.08 15.48 -37.51
C SER A 87 15.08 14.51 -36.83
N GLU A 88 15.52 13.91 -35.72
CA GLU A 88 14.92 12.79 -34.98
C GLU A 88 13.50 12.97 -34.40
N ILE A 89 12.69 13.93 -34.86
CA ILE A 89 11.47 14.36 -34.16
C ILE A 89 10.17 13.66 -34.65
N SER A 90 10.22 12.76 -35.65
CA SER A 90 8.97 12.24 -36.26
C SER A 90 8.90 10.73 -36.52
N LYS A 91 9.50 9.88 -35.67
CA LYS A 91 9.07 8.48 -35.64
C LYS A 91 7.79 8.36 -34.78
N PRO A 92 6.65 7.88 -35.34
CA PRO A 92 5.54 7.47 -34.49
C PRO A 92 6.07 6.43 -33.50
N ILE A 93 5.70 6.56 -32.23
CA ILE A 93 6.02 5.59 -31.18
C ILE A 93 5.26 4.29 -31.54
N VAL A 94 5.79 3.52 -32.47
CA VAL A 94 5.58 2.09 -32.51
C VAL A 94 6.33 1.59 -31.29
N ALA A 95 5.62 1.01 -30.33
CA ALA A 95 6.23 0.37 -29.17
C ALA A 95 7.27 -0.63 -29.70
N GLU A 96 8.55 -0.27 -29.65
CA GLU A 96 9.61 -1.25 -29.82
C GLU A 96 9.46 -2.27 -28.68
N PRO A 97 9.51 -3.57 -28.99
CA PRO A 97 9.37 -4.60 -27.97
C PRO A 97 10.53 -4.43 -27.00
N VAL A 98 10.16 -4.42 -25.72
CA VAL A 98 10.97 -3.88 -24.64
C VAL A 98 12.15 -4.81 -24.35
N ASP A 99 13.35 -4.46 -24.80
CA ASP A 99 14.56 -5.12 -24.34
C ASP A 99 14.81 -4.67 -22.88
N ASN A 100 14.77 -5.62 -21.93
CA ASN A 100 15.03 -5.47 -20.47
C ASN A 100 13.90 -4.88 -19.58
N CYS A 101 12.67 -5.41 -19.63
CA CYS A 101 11.66 -5.21 -18.57
C CYS A 101 11.98 -6.04 -17.30
N TYR A 102 11.37 -5.71 -16.15
CA TYR A 102 11.69 -6.33 -14.85
C TYR A 102 10.95 -7.65 -14.59
N PHE A 103 9.73 -7.82 -15.10
CA PHE A 103 8.90 -8.99 -14.78
C PHE A 103 8.48 -9.81 -16.01
N VAL A 104 8.57 -11.14 -15.90
CA VAL A 104 8.31 -12.07 -17.01
C VAL A 104 6.84 -12.05 -17.46
N SER A 105 5.88 -11.90 -16.54
CA SER A 105 4.45 -11.83 -16.87
C SER A 105 4.09 -10.65 -17.76
N THR A 106 4.70 -9.49 -17.53
CA THR A 106 4.44 -8.25 -18.29
C THR A 106 5.13 -8.27 -19.65
N GLN A 107 6.27 -8.96 -19.78
CA GLN A 107 6.99 -9.14 -21.05
C GLN A 107 6.34 -10.13 -21.99
N ARG A 108 5.63 -11.12 -21.44
CA ARG A 108 5.13 -12.26 -22.19
C ARG A 108 4.35 -11.89 -23.47
N PRO A 109 3.40 -10.94 -23.47
CA PRO A 109 2.75 -10.51 -24.72
C PRO A 109 3.71 -9.89 -25.74
N ALA A 110 4.72 -9.14 -25.26
CA ALA A 110 5.73 -8.51 -26.11
C ALA A 110 6.69 -9.54 -26.73
N LEU A 111 7.03 -10.61 -26.00
CA LEU A 111 7.82 -11.73 -26.53
C LEU A 111 7.11 -12.43 -27.69
N TRP A 112 5.80 -12.68 -27.56
CA TRP A 112 4.99 -13.25 -28.63
C TRP A 112 4.92 -12.34 -29.87
N HIS A 113 4.77 -11.02 -29.70
CA HIS A 113 4.85 -10.09 -30.83
C HIS A 113 6.25 -9.96 -31.44
N LYS A 114 7.31 -10.06 -30.63
CA LYS A 114 8.69 -10.08 -31.13
C LYS A 114 8.92 -11.33 -31.97
N PHE A 115 8.45 -12.48 -31.51
CA PHE A 115 8.49 -13.74 -32.24
C PHE A 115 7.69 -13.65 -33.54
N GLU A 116 6.45 -13.16 -33.51
CA GLU A 116 5.62 -12.93 -34.70
C GLU A 116 6.35 -12.09 -35.77
N ARG A 117 7.02 -11.02 -35.35
CA ARG A 117 7.77 -10.14 -36.26
C ARG A 117 9.00 -10.81 -36.85
N GLN A 118 9.80 -11.48 -36.02
CA GLN A 118 11.01 -12.19 -36.47
C GLN A 118 10.67 -13.35 -37.39
N LEU A 119 9.56 -14.05 -37.11
CA LEU A 119 9.05 -15.15 -37.93
C LEU A 119 8.75 -14.67 -39.37
N LYS A 120 8.17 -13.46 -39.52
CA LYS A 120 7.91 -12.82 -40.82
C LYS A 120 9.17 -12.41 -41.59
N GLU A 121 10.30 -12.25 -40.89
CA GLU A 121 11.59 -11.91 -41.50
C GLU A 121 12.34 -13.16 -41.98
N ALA A 122 12.61 -14.10 -41.05
CA ALA A 122 13.20 -15.41 -41.33
C ALA A 122 13.10 -16.32 -40.09
N VAL A 123 12.89 -17.63 -40.28
CA VAL A 123 12.77 -18.61 -39.19
C VAL A 123 14.01 -18.61 -38.28
N GLY A 124 15.22 -18.57 -38.86
CA GLY A 124 16.48 -18.50 -38.11
C GLY A 124 16.63 -17.24 -37.24
N CYS A 125 16.00 -16.12 -37.61
CA CYS A 125 16.01 -14.89 -36.80
C CYS A 125 15.13 -15.01 -35.55
N ALA A 126 14.19 -15.95 -35.53
CA ALA A 126 13.24 -16.16 -34.43
C ALA A 126 13.71 -17.21 -33.40
N ALA A 127 14.77 -17.98 -33.71
CA ALA A 127 15.20 -19.14 -32.93
C ALA A 127 15.56 -18.84 -31.45
N GLU A 128 16.11 -17.67 -31.16
CA GLU A 128 16.43 -17.26 -29.78
C GLU A 128 15.17 -16.88 -29.00
N THR A 129 14.31 -16.04 -29.58
CA THR A 129 13.04 -15.65 -28.97
C THR A 129 12.13 -16.86 -28.77
N TRP A 130 12.15 -17.82 -29.69
CA TRP A 130 11.42 -19.09 -29.57
C TRP A 130 11.90 -19.93 -28.38
N ARG A 131 13.22 -20.09 -28.23
CA ARG A 131 13.81 -20.80 -27.08
C ARG A 131 13.38 -20.17 -25.76
N HIS A 132 13.35 -18.86 -25.68
CA HIS A 132 12.87 -18.13 -24.51
C HIS A 132 11.35 -18.34 -24.30
N LEU A 133 10.53 -18.20 -25.33
CA LEU A 133 9.08 -18.43 -25.24
C LEU A 133 8.74 -19.84 -24.73
N ILE A 134 9.43 -20.89 -25.20
CA ILE A 134 9.24 -22.26 -24.71
C ILE A 134 9.42 -22.34 -23.19
N GLN A 135 10.45 -21.67 -22.66
CA GLN A 135 10.73 -21.67 -21.23
C GLN A 135 9.65 -20.92 -20.44
N VAL A 136 9.19 -19.77 -20.92
CA VAL A 136 8.16 -18.95 -20.25
C VAL A 136 6.81 -19.66 -20.26
N GLU A 137 6.41 -20.20 -21.40
CA GLU A 137 5.10 -20.82 -21.63
C GLU A 137 4.88 -22.11 -20.82
N ALA A 138 5.94 -22.71 -20.29
CA ALA A 138 5.85 -23.82 -19.34
C ALA A 138 5.09 -23.44 -18.05
N PHE A 139 5.02 -22.14 -17.72
CA PHE A 139 4.40 -21.64 -16.50
C PHE A 139 2.99 -21.06 -16.69
N PHE A 140 2.43 -21.09 -17.91
CA PHE A 140 1.14 -20.47 -18.22
C PHE A 140 0.16 -21.45 -18.87
N GLY A 141 -1.14 -21.25 -18.59
CA GLY A 141 -2.20 -22.11 -19.12
C GLY A 141 -2.63 -21.84 -20.57
N TYR A 142 -2.32 -20.66 -21.12
CA TYR A 142 -2.65 -20.30 -22.51
C TYR A 142 -1.59 -19.37 -23.10
N PRO A 143 -1.01 -19.64 -24.29
CA PRO A 143 -1.27 -20.83 -25.11
C PRO A 143 -0.76 -22.11 -24.44
N GLY A 144 0.27 -21.98 -23.59
CA GLY A 144 0.76 -23.05 -22.72
C GLY A 144 1.56 -24.12 -23.46
N SER A 145 2.12 -25.05 -22.70
CA SER A 145 3.06 -26.07 -23.19
C SER A 145 2.49 -26.95 -24.32
N ILE A 146 1.21 -27.32 -24.25
CA ILE A 146 0.57 -28.17 -25.26
C ILE A 146 0.56 -27.47 -26.63
N LYS A 147 0.22 -26.18 -26.66
CA LYS A 147 0.19 -25.42 -27.91
C LYS A 147 1.61 -25.15 -28.42
N ILE A 148 2.56 -24.94 -27.51
CA ILE A 148 3.98 -24.85 -27.86
C ILE A 148 4.47 -26.14 -28.54
N GLU A 149 4.15 -27.32 -28.01
CA GLU A 149 4.51 -28.60 -28.64
C GLU A 149 3.96 -28.71 -30.07
N GLN A 150 2.71 -28.29 -30.30
CA GLN A 150 2.11 -28.27 -31.65
C GLN A 150 2.81 -27.29 -32.60
N LEU A 151 3.32 -26.17 -32.07
CA LEU A 151 4.04 -25.17 -32.86
C LEU A 151 5.49 -25.58 -33.14
N VAL A 152 6.13 -26.38 -32.26
CA VAL A 152 7.48 -26.91 -32.51
C VAL A 152 7.52 -27.72 -33.80
N ASP A 153 6.55 -28.64 -34.00
CA ASP A 153 6.48 -29.46 -35.22
C ASP A 153 6.38 -28.56 -36.48
N LEU A 154 5.56 -27.52 -36.43
CA LEU A 154 5.39 -26.55 -37.53
C LEU A 154 6.63 -25.69 -37.78
N ILE A 155 7.41 -25.37 -36.75
CA ILE A 155 8.64 -24.57 -36.84
C ILE A 155 9.80 -25.43 -37.36
N ASP A 156 9.91 -26.67 -36.92
CA ASP A 156 10.93 -27.62 -37.38
C ASP A 156 10.74 -27.96 -38.87
N ASP A 157 9.49 -28.06 -39.33
CA ASP A 157 9.15 -28.19 -40.75
C ASP A 157 9.48 -26.90 -41.53
N ALA A 158 9.23 -25.73 -40.95
CA ALA A 158 9.53 -24.43 -41.57
C ALA A 158 11.04 -24.14 -41.70
N ASP A 159 11.85 -24.60 -40.75
CA ASP A 159 13.32 -24.44 -40.77
C ASP A 159 13.96 -25.23 -41.92
N GLN A 160 13.30 -26.30 -42.40
CA GLN A 160 13.72 -27.05 -43.59
C GLN A 160 13.40 -26.32 -44.91
N GLU A 161 12.38 -25.45 -44.93
CA GLU A 161 11.90 -24.75 -46.14
C GLU A 161 12.35 -23.27 -46.23
N GLU A 162 13.16 -22.79 -45.28
CA GLU A 162 13.65 -21.39 -45.13
C GLU A 162 12.54 -20.31 -45.01
N LYS A 163 11.25 -20.69 -45.01
CA LYS A 163 10.10 -19.80 -44.85
C LYS A 163 9.01 -20.40 -43.97
N ALA A 164 8.40 -19.56 -43.13
CA ALA A 164 7.28 -19.95 -42.29
C ALA A 164 6.00 -20.21 -43.14
N PRO A 165 5.27 -21.31 -42.89
CA PRO A 165 3.95 -21.54 -43.47
C PRO A 165 2.97 -20.43 -43.04
N ALA A 166 2.06 -20.01 -43.92
CA ALA A 166 1.03 -19.01 -43.60
C ALA A 166 0.19 -19.39 -42.36
N GLN A 167 -0.06 -20.70 -42.17
CA GLN A 167 -0.75 -21.21 -40.99
C GLN A 167 0.01 -20.90 -39.69
N LEU A 168 1.34 -21.03 -39.67
CA LEU A 168 2.17 -20.73 -38.50
C LEU A 168 2.14 -19.23 -38.18
N GLU A 169 2.24 -18.37 -39.21
CA GLU A 169 2.13 -16.91 -39.04
C GLU A 169 0.78 -16.49 -38.46
N ASP A 170 -0.33 -17.04 -38.98
CA ASP A 170 -1.68 -16.73 -38.53
C ASP A 170 -1.91 -17.18 -37.07
N GLU A 171 -1.47 -18.40 -36.71
CA GLU A 171 -1.61 -18.91 -35.35
C GLU A 171 -0.80 -18.09 -34.33
N VAL A 172 0.45 -17.73 -34.66
CA VAL A 172 1.30 -16.90 -33.80
C VAL A 172 0.70 -15.49 -33.65
N ALA A 173 0.17 -14.91 -34.72
CA ALA A 173 -0.48 -13.60 -34.68
C ALA A 173 -1.75 -13.61 -33.82
N GLU A 174 -2.58 -14.66 -33.90
CA GLU A 174 -3.76 -14.82 -33.04
C GLU A 174 -3.38 -14.94 -31.56
N ILE A 175 -2.35 -15.73 -31.25
CA ILE A 175 -1.83 -15.88 -29.90
C ILE A 175 -1.35 -14.53 -29.35
N ALA A 176 -0.52 -13.82 -30.12
CA ALA A 176 0.03 -12.53 -29.71
C ALA A 176 -1.07 -11.49 -29.47
N ASP A 177 -2.03 -11.37 -30.39
CA ASP A 177 -3.17 -10.45 -30.25
C ASP A 177 -4.03 -10.77 -29.03
N ARG A 178 -4.34 -12.06 -28.80
CA ARG A 178 -5.15 -12.47 -27.64
C ARG A 178 -4.45 -12.25 -26.30
N LEU A 179 -3.15 -12.53 -26.22
CA LEU A 179 -2.35 -12.24 -25.03
C LEU A 179 -2.29 -10.73 -24.75
N CYS A 180 -2.12 -9.92 -25.80
CA CYS A 180 -2.17 -8.46 -25.67
C CYS A 180 -3.54 -7.95 -25.19
N LYS A 181 -4.64 -8.47 -25.75
CA LYS A 181 -5.99 -8.11 -25.30
C LYS A 181 -6.24 -8.51 -23.85
N THR A 182 -5.66 -9.62 -23.42
CA THR A 182 -5.73 -10.09 -22.02
C THR A 182 -4.96 -9.16 -21.10
N HIS A 183 -3.71 -8.87 -21.43
CA HIS A 183 -2.88 -7.97 -20.65
C HIS A 183 -3.47 -6.56 -20.56
N ARG A 184 -4.20 -6.10 -21.59
CA ARG A 184 -4.93 -4.82 -21.57
C ARG A 184 -6.26 -4.86 -20.81
N GLY A 185 -6.65 -6.00 -20.24
CA GLY A 185 -7.93 -6.19 -19.57
C GLY A 185 -9.15 -6.11 -20.49
N SER A 186 -8.95 -6.07 -21.82
CA SER A 186 -10.01 -5.93 -22.83
C SER A 186 -10.71 -7.26 -23.16
N GLN A 187 -10.07 -8.38 -22.80
CA GLN A 187 -10.60 -9.73 -22.94
C GLN A 187 -10.07 -10.57 -21.79
N LYS A 188 -10.89 -11.41 -21.16
CA LYS A 188 -10.36 -12.38 -20.18
C LYS A 188 -9.93 -13.65 -20.92
N LEU A 189 -8.82 -14.24 -20.51
CA LEU A 189 -8.59 -15.66 -20.81
C LEU A 189 -9.72 -16.44 -20.14
N ASN A 190 -10.23 -17.46 -20.80
CA ASN A 190 -11.33 -18.27 -20.28
C ASN A 190 -10.82 -19.22 -19.18
N PHE A 191 -9.97 -18.75 -18.26
CA PHE A 191 -9.43 -19.52 -17.16
C PHE A 191 -9.27 -18.60 -15.94
N ASP A 192 -10.11 -18.80 -14.94
CA ASP A 192 -10.19 -18.08 -13.66
C ASP A 192 -9.37 -18.74 -12.55
N VAL A 193 -8.97 -20.00 -12.71
CA VAL A 193 -8.23 -20.75 -11.70
C VAL A 193 -7.06 -21.50 -12.31
N MET A 194 -5.85 -21.13 -11.93
CA MET A 194 -4.66 -21.90 -12.30
C MET A 194 -4.27 -22.85 -11.17
N VAL A 195 -4.16 -24.15 -11.51
CA VAL A 195 -3.85 -25.26 -10.60
C VAL A 195 -2.51 -25.86 -10.99
N PHE A 196 -1.57 -25.79 -10.06
CA PHE A 196 -0.29 -26.50 -10.15
C PHE A 196 -0.44 -27.95 -9.66
N ALA A 197 0.15 -28.93 -10.34
CA ALA A 197 0.35 -30.29 -9.81
C ALA A 197 1.84 -30.68 -9.89
N SER A 198 2.43 -31.11 -8.77
CA SER A 198 3.80 -31.65 -8.74
C SER A 198 3.76 -33.12 -9.15
N GLU A 199 4.16 -33.47 -10.36
CA GLU A 199 4.21 -34.86 -10.83
C GLU A 199 5.51 -35.15 -11.59
N ALA A 200 5.87 -36.42 -11.76
CA ALA A 200 7.08 -36.84 -12.46
C ALA A 200 6.91 -36.81 -13.99
N SER A 201 7.95 -36.44 -14.75
CA SER A 201 8.05 -36.88 -16.15
C SER A 201 9.47 -37.27 -16.57
N LEU A 202 9.50 -38.32 -17.40
CA LEU A 202 10.64 -38.89 -18.10
C LEU A 202 11.30 -37.88 -19.05
N ARG A 203 12.22 -37.03 -18.56
CA ARG A 203 13.22 -36.42 -19.44
C ARG A 203 14.61 -36.99 -19.14
N ARG A 204 14.99 -37.97 -19.96
CA ARG A 204 16.33 -38.52 -20.23
C ARG A 204 17.14 -39.08 -19.05
N ARG A 205 16.93 -40.37 -18.75
CA ARG A 205 18.04 -41.35 -18.57
C ARG A 205 17.58 -42.72 -19.09
N PRO A 206 18.35 -43.40 -19.97
CA PRO A 206 18.01 -44.77 -20.39
C PRO A 206 18.42 -45.78 -19.31
N ALA A 207 17.73 -46.92 -19.31
CA ALA A 207 18.03 -48.18 -18.61
C ALA A 207 17.62 -48.31 -17.12
N SER A 208 16.33 -48.48 -16.84
CA SER A 208 15.91 -49.53 -15.88
C SER A 208 14.49 -50.04 -16.20
N PRO A 209 14.20 -51.37 -16.12
CA PRO A 209 12.93 -51.93 -16.60
C PRO A 209 11.75 -51.83 -15.61
N LEU A 210 11.85 -51.04 -14.54
CA LEU A 210 10.92 -51.11 -13.39
C LEU A 210 10.12 -49.82 -13.11
N ARG A 211 9.97 -48.91 -14.09
CA ARG A 211 9.25 -47.64 -13.90
C ARG A 211 8.30 -47.25 -15.06
N THR A 212 7.66 -48.22 -15.69
CA THR A 212 6.72 -48.00 -16.81
C THR A 212 5.25 -47.81 -16.41
N GLU A 213 4.87 -47.97 -15.14
CA GLU A 213 3.44 -47.90 -14.75
C GLU A 213 2.93 -46.50 -14.34
N PHE A 214 3.80 -45.53 -14.07
CA PHE A 214 3.38 -44.19 -13.61
C PHE A 214 3.50 -43.07 -14.67
N ALA A 215 3.99 -43.38 -15.87
CA ALA A 215 4.06 -42.40 -16.96
C ALA A 215 2.69 -42.11 -17.60
N GLY A 216 1.71 -42.98 -17.35
CA GLY A 216 0.32 -42.80 -17.78
C GLY A 216 -0.41 -41.75 -16.95
N THR A 217 -0.25 -41.74 -15.63
CA THR A 217 -1.13 -41.01 -14.70
C THR A 217 -1.09 -39.49 -14.79
N SER A 218 0.00 -38.87 -15.26
CA SER A 218 0.17 -37.40 -15.26
C SER A 218 -0.54 -36.67 -16.40
N ARG A 219 -0.68 -37.31 -17.58
CA ARG A 219 -1.65 -36.83 -18.59
C ARG A 219 -3.07 -37.02 -18.11
N HIS A 220 -3.37 -38.10 -17.39
CA HIS A 220 -4.71 -38.37 -16.87
C HIS A 220 -5.11 -37.36 -15.78
N PHE A 221 -4.25 -37.00 -14.81
CA PHE A 221 -4.60 -36.04 -13.76
C PHE A 221 -5.02 -34.67 -14.32
N VAL A 222 -4.18 -34.10 -15.20
CA VAL A 222 -4.47 -32.83 -15.87
C VAL A 222 -5.70 -32.96 -16.77
N HIS A 223 -5.80 -34.03 -17.55
CA HIS A 223 -6.91 -34.30 -18.45
C HIS A 223 -8.25 -34.48 -17.71
N ASP A 224 -8.27 -35.21 -16.61
CA ASP A 224 -9.46 -35.54 -15.84
C ASP A 224 -9.94 -34.32 -15.04
N LEU A 225 -9.02 -33.53 -14.47
CA LEU A 225 -9.36 -32.24 -13.87
C LEU A 225 -9.87 -31.23 -14.91
N GLN A 226 -9.30 -31.25 -16.13
CA GLN A 226 -9.79 -30.44 -17.26
C GLN A 226 -11.12 -30.94 -17.82
N LYS A 227 -11.45 -32.23 -17.69
CA LYS A 227 -12.75 -32.80 -18.07
C LYS A 227 -13.86 -32.25 -17.18
N GLU A 228 -13.67 -32.29 -15.85
CA GLU A 228 -14.58 -31.66 -14.88
C GLU A 228 -14.77 -30.16 -15.17
N ASN A 229 -13.70 -29.48 -15.59
CA ASN A 229 -13.75 -28.07 -15.94
C ASN A 229 -14.66 -27.75 -17.14
N LYS A 230 -14.70 -28.60 -18.17
CA LYS A 230 -15.55 -28.39 -19.37
C LYS A 230 -17.03 -28.50 -19.07
N GLU A 231 -17.42 -29.16 -17.98
CA GLU A 231 -18.81 -29.34 -17.56
C GLU A 231 -19.32 -28.21 -16.63
N SER A 232 -18.43 -27.35 -16.14
CA SER A 232 -18.75 -26.21 -15.24
C SER A 232 -18.96 -24.89 -16.00
N THR A 233 -20.04 -24.15 -15.71
CA THR A 233 -20.42 -22.93 -16.45
C THR A 233 -20.06 -21.60 -15.77
N LYS A 234 -19.38 -21.58 -14.60
CA LYS A 234 -19.19 -20.33 -13.82
C LYS A 234 -17.74 -19.87 -13.62
N LEU A 235 -16.77 -20.78 -13.50
CA LEU A 235 -15.35 -20.47 -13.37
C LEU A 235 -14.57 -21.55 -14.13
N GLN A 236 -13.70 -21.17 -15.05
CA GLN A 236 -12.91 -22.12 -15.83
C GLN A 236 -11.50 -22.27 -15.23
N ALA A 237 -10.94 -23.49 -15.13
CA ALA A 237 -9.61 -23.72 -14.59
C ALA A 237 -8.60 -24.15 -15.67
N ALA A 238 -7.43 -23.50 -15.72
CA ALA A 238 -6.28 -24.01 -16.48
C ALA A 238 -5.37 -24.80 -15.54
N VAL A 239 -4.95 -25.98 -15.97
CA VAL A 239 -4.13 -26.89 -15.15
C VAL A 239 -2.83 -27.13 -15.89
N PHE A 240 -1.69 -26.95 -15.21
CA PHE A 240 -0.37 -27.24 -15.75
C PHE A 240 0.54 -27.83 -14.67
N SER A 241 1.51 -28.64 -15.11
CA SER A 241 2.41 -29.37 -14.21
C SER A 241 3.82 -28.82 -14.30
N VAL A 242 4.44 -28.65 -13.14
CA VAL A 242 5.89 -28.42 -12.99
C VAL A 242 6.48 -29.47 -12.04
N TYR A 243 7.77 -29.71 -12.13
CA TYR A 243 8.37 -30.99 -11.78
C TYR A 243 9.33 -30.91 -10.57
N SER A 244 9.82 -29.71 -10.24
CA SER A 244 10.78 -29.50 -9.15
C SER A 244 10.32 -28.47 -8.11
N PHE A 245 10.91 -28.54 -6.91
CA PHE A 245 10.71 -27.55 -5.84
C PHE A 245 10.97 -26.12 -6.34
N ALA A 246 12.02 -25.93 -7.15
CA ALA A 246 12.40 -24.62 -7.68
C ALA A 246 11.35 -24.09 -8.66
N GLU A 247 10.89 -24.92 -9.59
CA GLU A 247 9.89 -24.54 -10.60
C GLU A 247 8.57 -24.10 -9.95
N VAL A 248 8.15 -24.73 -8.83
CA VAL A 248 6.94 -24.29 -8.10
C VAL A 248 7.07 -22.84 -7.66
N LEU A 249 8.21 -22.49 -7.08
CA LEU A 249 8.44 -21.14 -6.59
C LEU A 249 8.55 -20.15 -7.75
N ILE A 250 9.23 -20.54 -8.84
CA ILE A 250 9.35 -19.73 -10.06
C ILE A 250 7.97 -19.47 -10.67
N ALA A 251 7.13 -20.50 -10.79
CA ALA A 251 5.77 -20.38 -11.31
C ALA A 251 4.96 -19.33 -10.54
N LEU A 252 5.02 -19.37 -9.20
CA LEU A 252 4.30 -18.43 -8.32
C LEU A 252 4.78 -16.97 -8.42
N LEU A 253 6.03 -16.78 -8.81
CA LEU A 253 6.67 -15.48 -8.95
C LEU A 253 6.46 -14.88 -10.35
N VAL A 254 6.44 -15.73 -11.37
CA VAL A 254 6.33 -15.34 -12.78
C VAL A 254 4.88 -15.25 -13.22
N ASN A 255 3.99 -16.10 -12.70
CA ASN A 255 2.60 -16.16 -13.12
C ASN A 255 1.67 -15.60 -12.03
N PRO A 256 1.19 -14.35 -12.20
CA PRO A 256 0.31 -13.73 -11.22
C PRO A 256 -1.08 -14.37 -11.16
N PHE A 257 -1.51 -15.06 -12.23
CA PHE A 257 -2.83 -15.68 -12.37
C PHE A 257 -3.00 -16.98 -11.57
N ILE A 258 -1.94 -17.51 -10.96
CA ILE A 258 -2.02 -18.67 -10.07
C ILE A 258 -2.88 -18.35 -8.85
N GLN A 259 -3.98 -19.07 -8.70
CA GLN A 259 -4.91 -18.94 -7.58
C GLN A 259 -4.87 -20.15 -6.64
N SER A 260 -4.40 -21.32 -7.08
CA SER A 260 -4.37 -22.54 -6.27
C SER A 260 -3.19 -23.44 -6.64
N VAL A 261 -2.69 -24.19 -5.65
CA VAL A 261 -1.57 -25.12 -5.80
C VAL A 261 -1.99 -26.47 -5.25
N VAL A 262 -1.82 -27.54 -6.03
CA VAL A 262 -2.01 -28.93 -5.61
C VAL A 262 -0.63 -29.57 -5.50
N LEU A 263 -0.30 -30.07 -4.31
CA LEU A 263 0.96 -30.76 -4.03
C LEU A 263 0.70 -32.25 -3.92
N CYS A 264 1.41 -33.07 -4.71
CA CYS A 264 1.31 -34.52 -4.64
C CYS A 264 2.49 -35.08 -3.83
N ASP A 265 2.22 -35.83 -2.77
CA ASP A 265 3.20 -36.25 -1.76
C ASP A 265 4.31 -37.17 -2.30
N ASN A 266 4.04 -37.86 -3.40
CA ASN A 266 4.89 -38.97 -3.85
C ASN A 266 6.22 -38.52 -4.48
N TYR A 267 6.43 -37.24 -4.83
CA TYR A 267 7.71 -36.79 -5.40
C TYR A 267 7.88 -35.26 -5.45
N ILE A 268 8.81 -34.69 -4.68
CA ILE A 268 9.33 -33.33 -4.91
C ILE A 268 10.83 -33.42 -5.16
N ASP A 269 11.24 -33.23 -6.42
CA ASP A 269 12.65 -33.12 -6.75
C ASP A 269 13.22 -31.81 -6.19
N THR A 270 14.34 -31.92 -5.48
CA THR A 270 15.11 -30.79 -4.93
C THR A 270 16.29 -30.40 -5.82
N ASP A 271 16.55 -31.19 -6.88
CA ASP A 271 17.63 -30.95 -7.84
C ASP A 271 17.26 -29.88 -8.88
N HIS A 272 18.27 -29.50 -9.68
CA HIS A 272 18.37 -28.23 -10.39
C HIS A 272 17.27 -28.01 -11.44
N TYR A 273 16.73 -26.79 -11.48
CA TYR A 273 16.12 -26.26 -12.68
C TYR A 273 17.23 -26.06 -13.73
N GLU A 274 17.16 -26.76 -14.87
CA GLU A 274 18.14 -26.65 -15.96
C GLU A 274 17.82 -25.52 -16.97
N GLY A 275 16.79 -24.70 -16.71
CA GLY A 275 16.39 -23.63 -17.64
C GLY A 275 17.12 -22.30 -17.42
N ASP A 276 17.20 -21.50 -18.48
CA ASP A 276 17.88 -20.20 -18.48
C ASP A 276 17.07 -19.08 -17.79
N LEU A 277 15.78 -19.33 -17.52
CA LEU A 277 14.91 -18.40 -16.77
C LEU A 277 15.42 -18.07 -15.35
N GLU A 278 16.35 -18.84 -14.78
CA GLU A 278 16.99 -18.47 -13.51
C GLU A 278 17.68 -17.09 -13.59
N ASP A 279 18.18 -16.72 -14.78
CA ASP A 279 18.82 -15.43 -15.03
C ASP A 279 17.83 -14.33 -15.47
N GLU A 280 16.59 -14.67 -15.81
CA GLU A 280 15.51 -13.71 -16.15
C GLU A 280 14.55 -13.46 -14.97
N VAL A 281 14.39 -14.44 -14.07
CA VAL A 281 13.74 -14.33 -12.75
C VAL A 281 14.76 -13.86 -11.70
N LEU A 282 15.83 -13.21 -12.14
CA LEU A 282 17.00 -12.78 -11.36
C LEU A 282 16.62 -12.04 -10.07
N ALA A 283 15.57 -11.21 -10.17
CA ALA A 283 14.89 -10.51 -9.10
C ALA A 283 14.60 -11.39 -7.87
N TYR A 284 14.15 -12.63 -8.09
CA TYR A 284 13.68 -13.52 -7.03
C TYR A 284 14.61 -14.71 -6.80
N ARG A 285 15.77 -14.74 -7.46
CA ARG A 285 16.75 -15.83 -7.38
C ARG A 285 17.19 -16.13 -5.95
N GLN A 286 17.41 -15.09 -5.15
CA GLN A 286 17.80 -15.24 -3.74
C GLN A 286 16.70 -15.92 -2.91
N LEU A 287 15.42 -15.59 -3.16
CA LEU A 287 14.27 -16.20 -2.49
C LEU A 287 14.15 -17.67 -2.84
N VAL A 288 14.22 -18.02 -4.13
CA VAL A 288 14.14 -19.40 -4.60
C VAL A 288 15.32 -20.22 -4.04
N LYS A 289 16.56 -19.74 -4.21
CA LYS A 289 17.77 -20.42 -3.72
C LYS A 289 17.73 -20.69 -2.22
N ARG A 290 17.28 -19.73 -1.41
CA ARG A 290 17.17 -19.89 0.05
C ARG A 290 16.27 -21.08 0.41
N TRP A 291 15.10 -21.18 -0.22
CA TRP A 291 14.16 -22.26 0.07
C TRP A 291 14.59 -23.60 -0.50
N VAL A 292 15.18 -23.63 -1.70
CA VAL A 292 15.76 -24.83 -2.29
C VAL A 292 16.89 -25.38 -1.41
N ASN A 293 17.80 -24.53 -0.94
CA ASN A 293 18.88 -24.95 -0.04
C ASN A 293 18.33 -25.50 1.28
N LYS A 294 17.29 -24.85 1.85
CA LYS A 294 16.61 -25.38 3.04
C LYS A 294 15.94 -26.73 2.77
N ALA A 295 15.31 -26.91 1.61
CA ALA A 295 14.68 -28.18 1.22
C ALA A 295 15.70 -29.32 1.08
N LYS A 296 16.94 -29.01 0.68
CA LYS A 296 18.05 -29.98 0.60
C LYS A 296 18.56 -30.44 1.96
N THR A 297 18.42 -29.63 3.01
CA THR A 297 18.91 -29.98 4.35
C THR A 297 17.90 -30.71 5.22
N VAL A 298 16.61 -30.69 4.86
CA VAL A 298 15.55 -31.37 5.61
C VAL A 298 15.29 -32.79 5.07
N PRO A 299 14.84 -33.74 5.92
CA PRO A 299 14.43 -35.07 5.48
C PRO A 299 13.32 -35.02 4.41
N SER A 300 13.26 -36.01 3.52
CA SER A 300 12.25 -36.07 2.46
C SER A 300 10.81 -35.98 2.99
N SER A 301 10.54 -36.51 4.18
CA SER A 301 9.24 -36.43 4.86
C SER A 301 8.82 -35.01 5.26
N GLU A 302 9.76 -34.07 5.39
CA GLU A 302 9.50 -32.67 5.80
C GLU A 302 9.55 -31.69 4.62
N ARG A 303 9.85 -32.17 3.40
CA ARG A 303 9.98 -31.32 2.21
C ARG A 303 8.68 -30.65 1.81
N ILE A 304 7.54 -31.33 1.94
CA ILE A 304 6.21 -30.75 1.66
C ILE A 304 5.91 -29.62 2.63
N GLY A 305 6.14 -29.83 3.93
CA GLY A 305 5.99 -28.77 4.93
C GLY A 305 6.88 -27.56 4.62
N THR A 306 8.12 -27.81 4.18
CA THR A 306 9.04 -26.76 3.73
C THR A 306 8.54 -26.04 2.47
N LEU A 307 7.98 -26.76 1.49
CA LEU A 307 7.40 -26.19 0.28
C LEU A 307 6.16 -25.35 0.60
N VAL A 308 5.26 -25.84 1.45
CA VAL A 308 4.09 -25.11 1.93
C VAL A 308 4.49 -23.81 2.61
N ALA A 309 5.51 -23.85 3.47
CA ALA A 309 6.05 -22.66 4.11
C ALA A 309 6.67 -21.69 3.08
N ALA A 310 7.34 -22.22 2.04
CA ALA A 310 7.90 -21.43 0.95
C ALA A 310 6.80 -20.74 0.13
N ILE A 311 5.78 -21.48 -0.32
CA ILE A 311 4.63 -20.96 -1.06
C ILE A 311 3.97 -19.83 -0.28
N LYS A 312 3.62 -20.08 1.01
CA LYS A 312 2.99 -19.06 1.85
C LYS A 312 3.89 -17.86 2.17
N SER A 313 5.21 -18.00 2.06
CA SER A 313 6.12 -16.86 2.16
C SER A 313 6.12 -15.99 0.90
N ILE A 314 5.87 -16.58 -0.27
CA ILE A 314 5.83 -15.89 -1.57
C ILE A 314 4.42 -15.35 -1.83
N ARG A 315 3.44 -16.24 -1.99
CA ARG A 315 2.02 -15.95 -2.25
C ARG A 315 1.19 -16.48 -1.08
N MET A 316 0.90 -15.62 -0.12
CA MET A 316 0.18 -16.01 1.10
C MET A 316 -1.32 -16.32 0.83
N GLU A 317 -1.87 -15.64 -0.17
CA GLU A 317 -3.26 -15.69 -0.62
C GLU A 317 -3.61 -16.95 -1.42
N VAL A 318 -2.62 -17.60 -2.02
CA VAL A 318 -2.82 -18.80 -2.86
C VAL A 318 -3.24 -19.98 -2.00
N ASP A 319 -4.35 -20.63 -2.36
CA ASP A 319 -4.83 -21.83 -1.67
C ASP A 319 -3.91 -23.03 -1.97
N ILE A 320 -3.64 -23.86 -0.96
CA ILE A 320 -2.81 -25.06 -1.11
C ILE A 320 -3.66 -26.29 -0.79
N PHE A 321 -3.64 -27.26 -1.69
CA PHE A 321 -4.26 -28.57 -1.56
C PHE A 321 -3.17 -29.62 -1.62
N VAL A 322 -3.35 -30.73 -0.90
CA VAL A 322 -2.37 -31.82 -0.89
C VAL A 322 -3.05 -33.12 -1.29
N VAL A 323 -2.49 -33.85 -2.24
CA VAL A 323 -2.89 -35.22 -2.59
C VAL A 323 -1.82 -36.15 -2.03
N THR A 324 -2.20 -37.03 -1.11
CA THR A 324 -1.26 -37.89 -0.38
C THR A 324 -1.88 -39.25 -0.09
N GLU A 325 -1.05 -40.29 -0.10
CA GLU A 325 -1.41 -41.64 0.35
C GLU A 325 -1.21 -41.83 1.86
N ARG A 326 -0.64 -40.82 2.55
CA ARG A 326 -0.27 -40.87 3.96
C ARG A 326 -1.14 -39.92 4.77
N THR A 327 -1.40 -40.29 6.01
CA THR A 327 -1.91 -39.33 7.00
C THR A 327 -0.81 -38.31 7.29
N ILE A 328 -1.11 -37.04 7.02
CA ILE A 328 -0.24 -35.92 7.40
C ILE A 328 -0.34 -35.77 8.92
N GLU A 329 0.74 -36.01 9.65
CA GLU A 329 0.77 -35.84 11.12
C GLU A 329 1.41 -34.50 11.56
N ASP A 330 1.92 -33.71 10.60
CA ASP A 330 2.61 -32.45 10.88
C ASP A 330 1.62 -31.31 11.14
N GLY A 331 1.57 -30.86 12.41
CA GLY A 331 0.80 -29.71 12.89
C GLY A 331 0.97 -28.41 12.09
N MET A 332 2.17 -28.17 11.52
CA MET A 332 2.44 -26.95 10.73
C MET A 332 1.83 -27.01 9.32
N LEU A 333 1.72 -28.20 8.74
CA LEU A 333 1.08 -28.42 7.44
C LEU A 333 -0.43 -28.13 7.52
N PHE A 334 -1.10 -28.55 8.60
CA PHE A 334 -2.54 -28.36 8.79
C PHE A 334 -2.97 -26.88 8.81
N ALA A 335 -2.12 -25.96 9.25
CA ALA A 335 -2.49 -24.55 9.35
C ALA A 335 -2.48 -23.81 7.99
N HIS A 336 -1.86 -24.39 6.97
CA HIS A 336 -1.61 -23.73 5.69
C HIS A 336 -2.14 -24.49 4.48
N VAL A 337 -2.42 -25.78 4.64
CA VAL A 337 -3.12 -26.61 3.67
C VAL A 337 -4.62 -26.47 3.88
N ARG A 338 -5.36 -26.13 2.82
CA ARG A 338 -6.80 -25.94 2.86
C ARG A 338 -7.55 -27.27 3.01
N ARG A 339 -7.14 -28.28 2.23
CA ARG A 339 -7.72 -29.63 2.26
C ARG A 339 -6.72 -30.64 1.70
N SER A 340 -6.70 -31.83 2.30
CA SER A 340 -5.94 -32.98 1.81
C SER A 340 -6.88 -34.01 1.18
N PHE A 341 -6.38 -34.72 0.17
CA PHE A 341 -7.11 -35.74 -0.58
C PHE A 341 -6.31 -37.03 -0.63
N PHE A 342 -7.02 -38.15 -0.57
CA PHE A 342 -6.45 -39.48 -0.79
C PHE A 342 -6.78 -39.92 -2.22
N PRO A 343 -5.79 -40.40 -2.99
CA PRO A 343 -6.01 -40.89 -4.34
C PRO A 343 -6.79 -42.22 -4.30
N THR A 344 -8.12 -42.10 -4.23
CA THR A 344 -9.11 -43.18 -4.29
C THR A 344 -9.93 -43.05 -5.59
N GLU A 345 -10.79 -44.00 -5.94
CA GLU A 345 -11.68 -43.83 -7.11
C GLU A 345 -12.58 -42.57 -6.91
N ASP A 346 -12.64 -41.68 -7.92
CA ASP A 346 -13.46 -40.45 -8.00
C ASP A 346 -13.06 -39.19 -7.19
N TYR A 347 -11.84 -39.07 -6.64
CA TYR A 347 -11.46 -37.87 -5.85
C TYR A 347 -11.33 -36.55 -6.65
N PHE A 348 -11.25 -36.60 -7.98
CA PHE A 348 -11.03 -35.44 -8.86
C PHE A 348 -12.15 -34.41 -8.82
N ALA A 349 -13.41 -34.86 -8.84
CA ALA A 349 -14.57 -33.96 -8.78
C ALA A 349 -14.63 -33.20 -7.44
N GLU A 350 -14.27 -33.88 -6.34
CA GLU A 350 -14.15 -33.24 -5.03
C GLU A 350 -13.00 -32.24 -4.96
N LEU A 351 -11.84 -32.60 -5.53
CA LEU A 351 -10.68 -31.72 -5.62
C LEU A 351 -11.01 -30.45 -6.41
N TYR A 352 -11.59 -30.59 -7.61
CA TYR A 352 -12.02 -29.46 -8.42
C TYR A 352 -13.02 -28.58 -7.67
N SER A 353 -14.04 -29.17 -7.05
CA SER A 353 -15.03 -28.43 -6.25
C SER A 353 -14.39 -27.67 -5.09
N ALA A 354 -13.41 -28.27 -4.41
CA ALA A 354 -12.69 -27.62 -3.31
C ALA A 354 -11.82 -26.46 -3.77
N ILE A 355 -11.17 -26.59 -4.94
CA ILE A 355 -10.39 -25.54 -5.60
C ILE A 355 -11.29 -24.35 -5.92
N ILE A 356 -12.40 -24.59 -6.62
CA ILE A 356 -13.37 -23.53 -6.97
C ILE A 356 -13.93 -22.87 -5.70
N GLY A 357 -14.29 -23.65 -4.69
CA GLY A 357 -14.76 -23.14 -3.40
C GLY A 357 -13.72 -22.29 -2.67
N GLY A 358 -12.43 -22.56 -2.85
CA GLY A 358 -11.33 -21.74 -2.31
C GLY A 358 -11.26 -20.35 -2.92
N VAL A 359 -11.29 -20.29 -4.25
CA VAL A 359 -11.29 -19.02 -5.00
C VAL A 359 -12.56 -18.21 -4.69
N GLN A 360 -13.72 -18.86 -4.69
CA GLN A 360 -14.99 -18.22 -4.33
C GLN A 360 -14.95 -17.66 -2.91
N ALA A 361 -14.34 -18.36 -1.94
CA ALA A 361 -14.23 -17.86 -0.57
C ALA A 361 -13.45 -16.53 -0.47
N ARG A 362 -12.41 -16.34 -1.28
CA ARG A 362 -11.65 -15.07 -1.38
C ARG A 362 -12.39 -14.00 -2.18
N GLN A 363 -13.17 -14.41 -3.19
CA GLN A 363 -14.03 -13.52 -3.98
C GLN A 363 -15.20 -12.94 -3.17
N ARG A 364 -15.63 -13.62 -2.11
CA ARG A 364 -16.75 -13.16 -1.28
C ARG A 364 -16.51 -11.75 -0.75
N THR A 365 -17.54 -10.93 -0.89
CA THR A 365 -17.65 -9.57 -0.32
C THR A 365 -18.92 -9.52 0.54
N PRO A 366 -18.88 -10.07 1.77
CA PRO A 366 -20.09 -10.28 2.57
C PRO A 366 -20.88 -9.00 2.80
N PHE A 367 -20.21 -7.88 3.05
CA PHE A 367 -20.88 -6.61 3.33
C PHE A 367 -21.38 -5.94 2.05
N PHE A 368 -20.55 -5.89 1.00
CA PHE A 368 -21.01 -5.35 -0.28
C PHE A 368 -22.19 -6.15 -0.87
N SER A 369 -22.15 -7.48 -0.73
CA SER A 369 -23.26 -8.36 -1.15
C SER A 369 -24.51 -8.10 -0.33
N ALA A 370 -24.39 -7.96 1.00
CA ALA A 370 -25.52 -7.60 1.87
C ALA A 370 -26.13 -6.24 1.48
N LEU A 371 -25.29 -5.23 1.23
CA LEU A 371 -25.71 -3.90 0.80
C LEU A 371 -26.40 -3.91 -0.56
N SER A 372 -25.85 -4.66 -1.51
CA SER A 372 -26.44 -4.83 -2.85
C SER A 372 -27.81 -5.52 -2.78
N ASN A 373 -27.93 -6.58 -1.98
CA ASN A 373 -29.19 -7.27 -1.75
C ASN A 373 -30.21 -6.35 -1.08
N TYR A 374 -29.80 -5.55 -0.09
CA TYR A 374 -30.66 -4.54 0.53
C TYR A 374 -31.15 -3.49 -0.48
N ALA A 375 -30.25 -3.00 -1.34
CA ALA A 375 -30.57 -2.01 -2.36
C ALA A 375 -31.54 -2.55 -3.41
N ALA A 376 -31.51 -3.85 -3.71
CA ALA A 376 -32.43 -4.49 -4.66
C ALA A 376 -33.84 -4.73 -4.09
N ARG A 377 -33.99 -4.84 -2.76
CA ARG A 377 -35.28 -5.18 -2.14
C ARG A 377 -36.29 -4.01 -2.20
N PRO A 378 -37.59 -4.30 -2.43
CA PRO A 378 -38.65 -3.31 -2.32
C PRO A 378 -38.97 -3.06 -0.83
N ILE A 379 -38.27 -2.10 -0.23
CA ILE A 379 -38.42 -1.74 1.19
C ILE A 379 -39.22 -0.45 1.32
N GLY A 380 -40.29 -0.47 2.10
CA GLY A 380 -41.00 0.74 2.54
C GLY A 380 -40.17 1.47 3.60
N VAL A 381 -39.93 2.77 3.43
CA VAL A 381 -39.05 3.56 4.30
C VAL A 381 -39.88 4.50 5.17
N PHE A 382 -39.85 4.26 6.48
CA PHE A 382 -40.36 5.16 7.53
C PHE A 382 -39.25 5.53 8.54
N HIS A 383 -37.99 5.39 8.11
CA HIS A 383 -36.81 5.68 8.91
C HIS A 383 -36.48 7.19 8.87
N ALA A 384 -35.63 7.66 9.79
CA ALA A 384 -35.19 9.05 9.89
C ALA A 384 -34.43 9.59 8.66
N LEU A 385 -34.01 8.72 7.73
CA LEU A 385 -33.27 9.09 6.53
C LEU A 385 -34.21 9.66 5.45
N ALA A 386 -34.35 10.99 5.41
CA ALA A 386 -35.21 11.72 4.47
C ALA A 386 -34.87 11.50 2.99
N ILE A 387 -33.64 11.07 2.67
CA ILE A 387 -33.27 10.67 1.30
C ILE A 387 -34.13 9.51 0.80
N SER A 388 -34.62 8.66 1.71
CA SER A 388 -35.64 7.63 1.48
C SER A 388 -35.42 6.85 0.17
N ARG A 389 -34.23 6.29 0.02
CA ARG A 389 -33.80 5.52 -1.16
C ARG A 389 -33.86 6.32 -2.48
N GLY A 390 -33.60 7.62 -2.40
CA GLY A 390 -33.64 8.58 -3.51
C GLY A 390 -35.00 9.25 -3.75
N SER A 391 -36.05 8.89 -3.00
CA SER A 391 -37.41 9.38 -3.25
C SER A 391 -37.55 10.90 -3.11
N SER A 392 -36.83 11.52 -2.16
CA SER A 392 -36.86 12.98 -2.00
C SER A 392 -36.14 13.71 -3.14
N LEU A 393 -35.12 13.08 -3.75
CA LEU A 393 -34.39 13.62 -4.89
C LEU A 393 -35.24 13.54 -6.16
N ILE A 394 -35.85 12.38 -6.43
CA ILE A 394 -36.71 12.17 -7.63
C ILE A 394 -37.92 13.12 -7.62
N LYS A 395 -38.47 13.41 -6.45
CA LYS A 395 -39.61 14.35 -6.31
C LYS A 395 -39.19 15.81 -6.42
N SER A 396 -37.90 16.12 -6.34
CA SER A 396 -37.40 17.49 -6.43
C SER A 396 -37.49 18.00 -7.87
N ARG A 397 -37.97 19.23 -8.04
CA ARG A 397 -37.95 19.92 -9.35
C ARG A 397 -36.54 20.36 -9.77
N TRP A 398 -35.58 20.33 -8.86
CA TRP A 398 -34.26 20.97 -9.02
C TRP A 398 -33.09 20.00 -8.89
N LEU A 399 -33.31 18.74 -8.51
CA LEU A 399 -32.23 17.78 -8.20
C LEU A 399 -32.23 16.55 -9.13
N GLY A 400 -32.85 16.65 -10.32
CA GLY A 400 -32.84 15.56 -11.29
C GLY A 400 -31.43 15.27 -11.81
N ASP A 401 -30.67 16.33 -12.11
CA ASP A 401 -29.28 16.27 -12.54
C ASP A 401 -28.36 15.59 -11.52
N PHE A 402 -28.63 15.76 -10.22
CA PHE A 402 -27.90 15.08 -9.15
C PHE A 402 -28.12 13.56 -9.17
N VAL A 403 -29.35 13.12 -9.46
CA VAL A 403 -29.66 11.68 -9.61
C VAL A 403 -29.04 11.13 -10.89
N ASP A 404 -29.09 11.89 -11.99
CA ASP A 404 -28.49 11.50 -13.26
C ASP A 404 -26.97 11.36 -13.16
N PHE A 405 -26.32 12.25 -12.40
CA PHE A 405 -24.87 12.23 -12.19
C PHE A 405 -24.40 11.00 -11.38
N TYR A 406 -25.02 10.75 -10.23
CA TYR A 406 -24.59 9.67 -9.33
C TYR A 406 -25.22 8.30 -9.64
N GLY A 407 -26.37 8.29 -10.31
CA GLY A 407 -27.20 7.11 -10.50
C GLY A 407 -28.02 6.73 -9.26
N LEU A 408 -29.16 6.08 -9.47
CA LEU A 408 -30.12 5.79 -8.39
C LEU A 408 -29.63 4.73 -7.39
N GLN A 409 -28.68 3.88 -7.77
CA GLN A 409 -28.25 2.74 -6.95
C GLN A 409 -27.53 3.17 -5.67
N ILE A 410 -26.75 4.26 -5.71
CA ILE A 410 -26.07 4.76 -4.51
C ILE A 410 -27.08 5.19 -3.44
N PHE A 411 -28.20 5.78 -3.86
CA PHE A 411 -29.26 6.22 -2.96
C PHE A 411 -30.11 5.06 -2.47
N ARG A 412 -30.35 4.04 -3.30
CA ARG A 412 -31.03 2.80 -2.86
C ARG A 412 -30.22 2.00 -1.84
N ALA A 413 -28.89 2.09 -1.92
CA ALA A 413 -27.97 1.53 -0.94
C ALA A 413 -27.86 2.38 0.34
N GLU A 414 -28.32 3.63 0.33
CA GLU A 414 -28.30 4.50 1.52
C GLU A 414 -29.28 3.98 2.58
N SER A 415 -28.72 3.55 3.72
CA SER A 415 -29.45 2.86 4.79
C SER A 415 -28.74 2.98 6.14
N SER A 416 -29.28 2.31 7.15
CA SER A 416 -28.70 2.19 8.50
C SER A 416 -28.88 0.78 9.07
N SER A 417 -28.15 0.46 10.14
CA SER A 417 -28.19 -0.85 10.79
C SER A 417 -29.55 -1.17 11.42
N THR A 418 -30.34 -0.15 11.75
CA THR A 418 -31.69 -0.28 12.33
C THR A 418 -32.74 -0.71 11.32
N CYS A 419 -32.46 -0.60 10.01
CA CYS A 419 -33.39 -0.97 8.94
C CYS A 419 -33.55 -2.49 8.74
N GLY A 420 -32.79 -3.31 9.48
CA GLY A 420 -32.80 -4.77 9.40
C GLY A 420 -32.05 -5.33 8.18
N GLY A 421 -31.24 -6.37 8.40
CA GLY A 421 -30.50 -7.06 7.33
C GLY A 421 -29.15 -6.45 6.95
N LEU A 422 -28.70 -5.40 7.64
CA LEU A 422 -27.35 -4.84 7.51
C LEU A 422 -26.68 -4.79 8.90
N ASP A 423 -25.38 -5.07 8.93
CA ASP A 423 -24.60 -5.19 10.17
C ASP A 423 -24.23 -3.81 10.77
N SER A 424 -23.93 -3.77 12.06
CA SER A 424 -23.49 -2.56 12.76
C SER A 424 -21.97 -2.44 12.72
N LEU A 425 -21.42 -1.28 12.37
CA LEU A 425 -19.96 -1.08 12.42
C LEU A 425 -19.44 -1.03 13.86
N LEU A 426 -20.25 -0.53 14.81
CA LEU A 426 -19.87 -0.40 16.21
C LEU A 426 -20.02 -1.72 16.98
N ASP A 427 -20.85 -2.64 16.48
CA ASP A 427 -20.99 -3.99 17.04
C ASP A 427 -21.14 -5.01 15.91
N PRO A 428 -20.04 -5.29 15.17
CA PRO A 428 -20.11 -6.14 14.00
C PRO A 428 -20.26 -7.60 14.42
N THR A 429 -21.39 -8.21 14.05
CA THR A 429 -21.72 -9.61 14.36
C THR A 429 -22.02 -10.45 13.12
N GLY A 430 -22.26 -9.82 11.97
CA GLY A 430 -22.64 -10.43 10.71
C GLY A 430 -21.67 -10.11 9.57
N SER A 431 -22.19 -9.48 8.50
CA SER A 431 -21.44 -9.28 7.25
C SER A 431 -20.23 -8.35 7.39
N LEU A 432 -20.25 -7.37 8.29
CA LEU A 432 -19.07 -6.53 8.56
C LEU A 432 -18.02 -7.31 9.34
N LYS A 433 -18.45 -8.15 10.31
CA LYS A 433 -17.51 -8.98 11.07
C LYS A 433 -16.76 -9.93 10.15
N GLU A 434 -17.48 -10.57 9.23
CA GLU A 434 -16.89 -11.46 8.24
C GLU A 434 -15.97 -10.70 7.27
N ALA A 435 -16.38 -9.52 6.78
CA ALA A 435 -15.52 -8.69 5.92
C ALA A 435 -14.21 -8.28 6.63
N GLN A 436 -14.28 -7.91 7.91
CA GLN A 436 -13.11 -7.60 8.74
C GLN A 436 -12.20 -8.81 8.97
N GLN A 437 -12.78 -10.01 9.17
CA GLN A 437 -12.01 -11.25 9.30
C GLN A 437 -11.29 -11.59 7.99
N LEU A 438 -11.97 -11.47 6.84
CA LEU A 438 -11.36 -11.68 5.54
C LEU A 438 -10.25 -10.66 5.26
N ALA A 439 -10.41 -9.41 5.67
CA ALA A 439 -9.35 -8.41 5.63
C ALA A 439 -8.16 -8.77 6.55
N SER A 440 -8.42 -9.26 7.76
CA SER A 440 -7.37 -9.77 8.65
C SER A 440 -6.54 -10.87 7.99
N GLN A 441 -7.18 -11.79 7.28
CA GLN A 441 -6.51 -12.86 6.54
C GLN A 441 -5.70 -12.30 5.36
N ALA A 442 -6.26 -11.38 4.58
CA ALA A 442 -5.61 -10.76 3.42
C ALA A 442 -4.29 -10.05 3.80
N PHE A 443 -4.31 -9.28 4.89
CA PHE A 443 -3.17 -8.48 5.35
C PHE A 443 -2.29 -9.21 6.38
N GLY A 444 -2.63 -10.45 6.74
CA GLY A 444 -1.86 -11.28 7.66
C GLY A 444 -1.87 -10.84 9.12
N SER A 445 -2.82 -9.99 9.52
CA SER A 445 -3.00 -9.53 10.89
C SER A 445 -3.81 -10.52 11.73
N THR A 446 -3.79 -10.34 13.06
CA THR A 446 -4.64 -11.08 14.01
C THR A 446 -6.05 -10.51 14.15
N GLY A 447 -6.20 -9.22 13.81
CA GLY A 447 -7.49 -8.54 13.69
C GLY A 447 -7.39 -7.35 12.74
N THR A 448 -8.53 -6.98 12.13
CA THR A 448 -8.65 -5.79 11.29
C THR A 448 -9.94 -5.05 11.60
N TYR A 449 -9.87 -3.73 11.68
CA TYR A 449 -11.02 -2.86 11.85
C TYR A 449 -11.12 -1.87 10.68
N PHE A 450 -12.33 -1.68 10.17
CA PHE A 450 -12.60 -0.69 9.11
C PHE A 450 -12.82 0.69 9.72
N VAL A 451 -12.35 1.73 9.06
CA VAL A 451 -12.47 3.13 9.50
C VAL A 451 -13.00 3.96 8.34
N THR A 452 -14.05 4.74 8.60
CA THR A 452 -14.76 5.53 7.57
C THR A 452 -14.37 7.01 7.57
N ASN A 453 -13.38 7.42 8.38
CA ASN A 453 -12.90 8.81 8.46
C ASN A 453 -11.38 8.93 8.29
N GLY A 454 -10.83 8.07 7.42
CA GLY A 454 -9.44 8.05 6.98
C GLY A 454 -8.44 7.58 8.05
N THR A 455 -7.17 7.40 7.64
CA THR A 455 -6.07 7.03 8.55
C THR A 455 -5.86 8.07 9.63
N SER A 456 -6.20 9.34 9.36
CA SER A 456 -6.22 10.39 10.38
C SER A 456 -6.99 10.01 11.64
N THR A 457 -8.06 9.24 11.50
CA THR A 457 -8.89 8.76 12.61
C THR A 457 -8.35 7.43 13.13
N ALA A 458 -7.91 6.55 12.24
CA ALA A 458 -7.25 5.29 12.62
C ALA A 458 -6.06 5.49 13.57
N ASN A 459 -5.21 6.47 13.28
CA ASN A 459 -4.07 6.86 14.12
C ASN A 459 -4.52 7.27 15.53
N LYS A 460 -5.58 8.10 15.64
CA LYS A 460 -6.09 8.54 16.94
C LYS A 460 -6.68 7.39 17.74
N ILE A 461 -7.41 6.48 17.10
CA ILE A 461 -7.97 5.28 17.73
C ILE A 461 -6.83 4.46 18.36
N VAL A 462 -5.77 4.17 17.61
CA VAL A 462 -4.65 3.35 18.11
C VAL A 462 -3.91 4.07 19.25
N ILE A 463 -3.64 5.37 19.11
CA ILE A 463 -2.94 6.14 20.15
C ILE A 463 -3.78 6.21 21.43
N GLN A 464 -5.06 6.58 21.34
CA GLN A 464 -5.96 6.67 22.49
C GLN A 464 -6.15 5.31 23.18
N ALA A 465 -6.16 4.22 22.42
CA ALA A 465 -6.34 2.87 22.96
C ALA A 465 -5.16 2.37 23.80
N LEU A 466 -3.93 2.81 23.50
CA LEU A 466 -2.71 2.15 23.96
C LEU A 466 -1.86 3.00 24.90
N VAL A 467 -2.20 4.28 25.03
CA VAL A 467 -1.40 5.29 25.72
C VAL A 467 -2.27 6.04 26.75
N CYS A 468 -1.71 6.28 27.92
CA CYS A 468 -2.33 7.06 29.00
C CYS A 468 -1.73 8.47 29.10
N PRO A 469 -2.43 9.42 29.74
CA PRO A 469 -1.85 10.71 30.10
C PRO A 469 -0.50 10.57 30.82
N GLY A 470 0.55 11.21 30.30
CA GLY A 470 1.91 11.17 30.87
C GLY A 470 2.78 10.01 30.40
N ASP A 471 2.26 9.05 29.63
CA ASP A 471 3.11 8.08 28.94
C ASP A 471 3.99 8.78 27.89
N ILE A 472 5.21 8.29 27.72
CA ILE A 472 6.16 8.80 26.72
C ILE A 472 5.98 8.02 25.43
N VAL A 473 5.85 8.75 24.32
CA VAL A 473 5.74 8.16 22.98
C VAL A 473 6.88 8.68 22.11
N LEU A 474 7.74 7.78 21.64
CA LEU A 474 8.75 8.13 20.66
C LEU A 474 8.05 8.31 19.30
N VAL A 475 8.23 9.45 18.66
CA VAL A 475 7.46 9.77 17.45
C VAL A 475 8.37 10.38 16.40
N ASP A 476 8.31 9.81 15.20
CA ASP A 476 8.87 10.42 13.99
C ASP A 476 8.36 11.86 13.84
N ARG A 477 9.27 12.83 13.74
CA ARG A 477 8.87 14.23 13.63
C ARG A 477 8.22 14.56 12.30
N ASP A 478 8.61 13.89 11.22
CA ASP A 478 7.98 14.01 9.90
C ASP A 478 6.79 13.04 9.77
N CYS A 479 5.96 12.98 10.83
CA CYS A 479 4.75 12.20 10.82
C CYS A 479 3.53 13.07 10.47
N HIS A 480 2.46 12.42 10.02
CA HIS A 480 1.24 13.11 9.64
C HIS A 480 0.60 13.83 10.86
N LYS A 481 0.06 15.02 10.64
CA LYS A 481 -0.59 15.88 11.67
C LYS A 481 -1.52 15.14 12.64
N SER A 482 -2.18 14.07 12.18
CA SER A 482 -3.07 13.25 13.01
C SER A 482 -2.41 12.62 14.24
N HIS A 483 -1.12 12.27 14.16
CA HIS A 483 -0.40 11.71 15.30
C HIS A 483 -0.25 12.74 16.39
N HIS A 484 0.20 13.94 16.05
CA HIS A 484 0.32 15.05 17.02
C HIS A 484 -1.01 15.34 17.70
N TYR A 485 -2.12 15.43 16.94
CA TYR A 485 -3.45 15.59 17.54
C TYR A 485 -3.86 14.39 18.39
N GLY A 486 -3.56 13.16 17.96
CA GLY A 486 -3.79 11.94 18.76
C GLY A 486 -3.05 11.98 20.10
N LEU A 487 -1.80 12.44 20.10
CA LEU A 487 -0.98 12.60 21.30
C LEU A 487 -1.51 13.71 22.21
N VAL A 488 -1.97 14.84 21.64
CA VAL A 488 -2.69 15.88 22.40
C VAL A 488 -3.93 15.28 23.07
N HIS A 489 -4.78 14.57 22.32
CA HIS A 489 -6.04 14.02 22.84
C HIS A 489 -5.81 12.95 23.92
N ALA A 490 -4.86 12.04 23.70
CA ALA A 490 -4.50 11.00 24.67
C ALA A 490 -3.74 11.57 25.90
N GLY A 491 -3.18 12.77 25.78
CA GLY A 491 -2.36 13.36 26.83
C GLY A 491 -0.97 12.75 26.97
N ALA A 492 -0.51 12.08 25.92
CA ALA A 492 0.81 11.50 25.83
C ALA A 492 1.88 12.58 25.71
N TRP A 493 3.10 12.26 26.12
CA TRP A 493 4.25 13.15 26.04
C TRP A 493 5.12 12.72 24.85
N PRO A 494 4.99 13.37 23.68
CA PRO A 494 5.82 13.06 22.52
C PRO A 494 7.29 13.33 22.83
N CYS A 495 8.14 12.34 22.55
CA CYS A 495 9.57 12.52 22.37
C CYS A 495 9.84 12.46 20.87
N TYR A 496 10.06 13.62 20.24
CA TYR A 496 10.32 13.68 18.80
C TYR A 496 11.68 13.06 18.47
N LEU A 497 11.68 12.23 17.42
CA LEU A 497 12.85 11.61 16.83
C LEU A 497 13.18 12.37 15.54
N ASP A 498 14.44 12.76 15.39
CA ASP A 498 14.90 13.44 14.19
C ASP A 498 15.30 12.41 13.12
N ALA A 499 14.81 12.62 11.90
CA ALA A 499 15.19 11.87 10.72
C ALA A 499 16.46 12.46 10.10
N TYR A 500 17.25 11.66 9.38
CA TYR A 500 18.46 12.18 8.74
C TYR A 500 18.08 13.25 7.68
N PRO A 501 18.76 14.41 7.64
CA PRO A 501 18.41 15.46 6.71
C PRO A 501 18.97 15.19 5.31
N LEU A 502 18.18 15.48 4.27
CA LEU A 502 18.61 15.57 2.88
C LEU A 502 18.56 17.04 2.46
N HIS A 503 19.56 17.81 2.91
CA HIS A 503 19.58 19.25 2.72
C HIS A 503 19.39 19.62 1.24
N GLU A 504 20.13 18.96 0.32
CA GLU A 504 20.08 19.18 -1.14
C GLU A 504 18.67 19.17 -1.75
N TYR A 505 17.74 18.42 -1.14
CA TYR A 505 16.38 18.24 -1.64
C TYR A 505 15.32 18.87 -0.73
N LEU A 506 15.76 19.47 0.40
CA LEU A 506 14.92 19.97 1.49
C LEU A 506 13.89 18.91 1.95
N MET A 507 14.38 17.69 2.13
CA MET A 507 13.58 16.53 2.55
C MET A 507 14.18 15.90 3.79
N TYR A 508 13.34 15.29 4.61
CA TYR A 508 13.81 14.38 5.65
C TYR A 508 13.83 12.95 5.15
N GLY A 509 14.82 12.21 5.65
CA GLY A 509 14.99 10.80 5.43
C GLY A 509 14.08 9.94 6.32
N GLY A 510 14.60 8.80 6.76
CA GLY A 510 14.04 8.02 7.86
C GLY A 510 14.70 8.35 9.20
N VAL A 511 14.04 7.98 10.29
CA VAL A 511 14.61 8.01 11.65
C VAL A 511 15.56 6.82 11.80
N SER A 512 16.84 7.09 12.03
CA SER A 512 17.81 6.01 12.18
C SER A 512 17.52 5.14 13.40
N LEU A 513 17.85 3.85 13.32
CA LEU A 513 17.78 2.92 14.43
C LEU A 513 18.72 3.33 15.56
N SER A 514 19.85 3.96 15.24
CA SER A 514 20.74 4.55 16.23
C SER A 514 20.02 5.63 17.04
N GLU A 515 19.21 6.50 16.41
CA GLU A 515 18.43 7.52 17.11
C GLU A 515 17.34 6.92 17.99
N ILE A 516 16.63 5.89 17.52
CA ILE A 516 15.61 5.22 18.33
C ILE A 516 16.26 4.55 19.56
N LYS A 517 17.36 3.81 19.35
CA LYS A 517 18.11 3.17 20.44
C LYS A 517 18.68 4.20 21.42
N SER A 518 19.21 5.32 20.93
CA SER A 518 19.79 6.37 21.78
C SER A 518 18.75 6.91 22.77
N ARG A 519 17.51 7.15 22.31
CA ARG A 519 16.41 7.59 23.20
C ARG A 519 16.00 6.52 24.20
N LEU A 520 15.80 5.28 23.76
CA LEU A 520 15.45 4.18 24.68
C LEU A 520 16.52 3.98 25.76
N LEU A 521 17.79 3.99 25.37
CA LEU A 521 18.92 3.89 26.27
C LEU A 521 19.02 5.09 27.20
N ALA A 522 18.81 6.32 26.71
CA ALA A 522 18.77 7.51 27.56
C ALA A 522 17.66 7.44 28.62
N TYR A 523 16.46 6.98 28.25
CA TYR A 523 15.38 6.73 29.21
C TYR A 523 15.69 5.60 30.19
N LYS A 524 16.47 4.60 29.79
CA LYS A 524 16.99 3.57 30.70
C LYS A 524 17.90 4.19 31.75
N ARG A 525 18.83 5.06 31.35
CA ARG A 525 19.77 5.73 32.27
C ARG A 525 19.07 6.60 33.31
N CYS A 526 18.07 7.39 32.89
CA CYS A 526 17.34 8.26 33.82
C CYS A 526 16.19 7.54 34.56
N GLY A 527 16.05 6.21 34.41
CA GLY A 527 15.02 5.43 35.11
C GLY A 527 13.59 5.61 34.58
N MET A 528 13.40 6.32 33.48
CA MET A 528 12.09 6.64 32.90
C MET A 528 11.66 5.67 31.78
N LEU A 529 12.44 4.64 31.47
CA LEU A 529 12.12 3.66 30.42
C LEU A 529 10.74 3.00 30.60
N HIS A 530 10.29 2.82 31.85
CA HIS A 530 8.98 2.27 32.16
C HIS A 530 7.82 3.15 31.66
N ARG A 531 8.02 4.46 31.50
CA ARG A 531 7.04 5.41 30.92
C ARG A 531 7.01 5.36 29.40
N VAL A 532 8.04 4.83 28.74
CA VAL A 532 8.07 4.71 27.28
C VAL A 532 7.13 3.60 26.86
N ARG A 533 6.04 3.98 26.19
CA ARG A 533 4.94 3.08 25.86
C ARG A 533 4.94 2.63 24.40
N MET A 534 5.22 3.56 23.49
CA MET A 534 5.03 3.35 22.06
C MET A 534 6.12 4.05 21.25
N VAL A 535 6.45 3.48 20.09
CA VAL A 535 7.15 4.15 18.99
C VAL A 535 6.22 4.26 17.78
N ILE A 536 6.16 5.45 17.17
CA ILE A 536 5.37 5.75 15.98
C ILE A 536 6.32 6.13 14.85
N LEU A 537 6.29 5.38 13.74
CA LEU A 537 7.11 5.63 12.56
C LEU A 537 6.26 5.62 11.29
N THR A 538 6.56 6.52 10.35
CA THR A 538 5.91 6.58 9.04
C THR A 538 6.60 5.63 8.06
N ASN A 539 5.91 4.59 7.56
CA ASN A 539 6.51 3.60 6.67
C ASN A 539 5.63 3.26 5.46
N CYS A 540 6.03 3.54 4.22
CA CYS A 540 7.19 4.32 3.83
C CYS A 540 7.02 5.81 4.13
N THR A 541 8.13 6.55 4.14
CA THR A 541 8.07 8.02 4.11
C THR A 541 7.39 8.49 2.82
N PHE A 542 7.00 9.76 2.77
CA PHE A 542 6.29 10.29 1.60
C PHE A 542 7.10 10.14 0.29
N ASP A 543 8.42 10.29 0.37
CA ASP A 543 9.35 10.18 -0.76
C ASP A 543 9.83 8.73 -1.02
N GLY A 544 9.32 7.75 -0.25
CA GLY A 544 9.51 6.33 -0.52
C GLY A 544 10.63 5.65 0.25
N ILE A 545 11.15 6.25 1.32
CA ILE A 545 12.14 5.59 2.16
C ILE A 545 11.42 4.56 3.04
N VAL A 546 11.89 3.31 3.01
CA VAL A 546 11.25 2.16 3.64
C VAL A 546 12.21 1.54 4.66
N TYR A 547 11.71 1.33 5.88
CA TYR A 547 12.51 0.82 6.99
C TYR A 547 12.78 -0.69 6.87
N ASN A 548 13.86 -1.17 7.48
CA ASN A 548 13.97 -2.56 7.90
C ASN A 548 13.11 -2.78 9.15
N VAL A 549 11.80 -2.89 8.95
CA VAL A 549 10.79 -2.95 10.02
C VAL A 549 11.07 -4.08 11.02
N ALA A 550 11.51 -5.25 10.54
CA ALA A 550 11.83 -6.38 11.41
C ALA A 550 13.02 -6.08 12.32
N ARG A 551 14.11 -5.50 11.77
CA ARG A 551 15.29 -5.10 12.54
C ARG A 551 14.97 -4.02 13.56
N VAL A 552 14.20 -3.00 13.18
CA VAL A 552 13.80 -1.93 14.10
C VAL A 552 13.05 -2.51 15.30
N MET A 553 12.05 -3.35 15.05
CA MET A 553 11.29 -3.99 16.12
C MET A 553 12.15 -4.90 17.00
N GLU A 554 13.00 -5.72 16.38
CA GLU A 554 13.91 -6.63 17.08
C GLU A 554 14.84 -5.89 18.05
N GLU A 555 15.62 -4.94 17.56
CA GLU A 555 16.62 -4.24 18.37
C GLU A 555 15.97 -3.36 19.46
N CYS A 556 14.80 -2.77 19.18
CA CYS A 556 14.06 -2.00 20.19
C CYS A 556 13.51 -2.89 21.31
N LEU A 557 13.01 -4.10 20.98
CA LEU A 557 12.52 -5.07 21.96
C LEU A 557 13.64 -5.62 22.85
N ALA A 558 14.89 -5.61 22.37
CA ALA A 558 16.04 -5.98 23.19
C ALA A 558 16.29 -4.97 24.33
N ILE A 559 15.90 -3.71 24.16
CA ILE A 559 16.03 -2.65 25.17
C ILE A 559 14.74 -2.53 26.00
N LYS A 560 13.58 -2.56 25.35
CA LYS A 560 12.24 -2.43 25.95
C LYS A 560 11.32 -3.58 25.51
N PRO A 561 11.28 -4.70 26.25
CA PRO A 561 10.61 -5.94 25.81
C PRO A 561 9.10 -5.86 25.54
N ASP A 562 8.41 -4.86 26.08
CA ASP A 562 6.96 -4.65 25.93
C ASP A 562 6.60 -3.40 25.11
N LEU A 563 7.55 -2.84 24.34
CA LEU A 563 7.34 -1.67 23.48
C LEU A 563 6.26 -1.93 22.43
N VAL A 564 5.36 -0.95 22.25
CA VAL A 564 4.34 -0.98 21.21
C VAL A 564 4.85 -0.27 19.96
N PHE A 565 4.61 -0.87 18.79
CA PHE A 565 4.96 -0.30 17.49
C PHE A 565 3.69 0.11 16.75
N LEU A 566 3.58 1.38 16.39
CA LEU A 566 2.59 1.88 15.43
C LEU A 566 3.31 2.27 14.14
N TRP A 567 3.12 1.47 13.11
CA TRP A 567 3.60 1.74 11.77
C TRP A 567 2.50 2.45 10.97
N ASP A 568 2.70 3.73 10.67
CA ASP A 568 1.79 4.45 9.77
C ASP A 568 2.11 4.11 8.32
N GLU A 569 1.38 3.12 7.80
CA GLU A 569 1.49 2.64 6.43
C GLU A 569 0.42 3.23 5.51
N ALA A 570 0.01 4.48 5.78
CA ALA A 570 -0.99 5.19 4.98
C ALA A 570 -0.69 5.16 3.47
N TRP A 571 0.58 5.20 3.09
CA TRP A 571 1.02 5.19 1.70
C TRP A 571 1.35 3.78 1.18
N PHE A 572 1.48 2.77 2.03
CA PHE A 572 2.24 1.55 1.72
C PHE A 572 1.42 0.25 1.78
N ALA A 573 0.08 0.34 1.79
CA ALA A 573 -0.78 -0.83 1.94
C ALA A 573 -0.56 -1.93 0.88
N TYR A 574 -0.27 -1.54 -0.38
CA TYR A 574 -0.03 -2.45 -1.49
C TYR A 574 1.16 -3.38 -1.27
N ALA A 575 2.14 -2.98 -0.45
CA ALA A 575 3.34 -3.76 -0.17
C ALA A 575 3.01 -5.13 0.42
N SER A 576 1.87 -5.27 1.09
CA SER A 576 1.36 -6.53 1.63
C SER A 576 1.20 -7.62 0.56
N PHE A 577 1.02 -7.25 -0.71
CA PHE A 577 0.67 -8.17 -1.80
C PHE A 577 1.85 -8.54 -2.71
N ASN A 578 3.06 -8.04 -2.44
CA ASN A 578 4.27 -8.47 -3.13
C ASN A 578 5.29 -9.08 -2.14
N PRO A 579 5.89 -10.25 -2.43
CA PRO A 579 6.76 -10.95 -1.49
C PRO A 579 8.04 -10.21 -1.10
N VAL A 580 8.57 -9.35 -1.98
CA VAL A 580 9.76 -8.54 -1.70
C VAL A 580 9.37 -7.37 -0.79
N LEU A 581 8.32 -6.63 -1.14
CA LEU A 581 7.85 -5.48 -0.39
C LEU A 581 7.30 -5.86 1.00
N ARG A 582 6.52 -6.96 1.09
CA ARG A 582 5.80 -7.41 2.29
C ARG A 582 6.72 -7.57 3.50
N ARG A 583 7.97 -7.97 3.29
CA ARG A 583 8.96 -8.19 4.36
C ARG A 583 9.28 -6.93 5.15
N ARG A 584 9.11 -5.76 4.53
CA ARG A 584 9.33 -4.43 5.11
C ARG A 584 8.02 -3.72 5.45
N THR A 585 6.94 -4.48 5.64
CA THR A 585 5.67 -3.99 6.24
C THR A 585 5.60 -4.38 7.71
N GLY A 586 4.84 -3.62 8.51
CA GLY A 586 4.60 -3.90 9.93
C GLY A 586 4.01 -5.29 10.16
N MET A 587 2.97 -5.68 9.40
CA MET A 587 2.36 -7.01 9.53
C MET A 587 3.26 -8.14 9.03
N GLY A 588 3.97 -7.94 7.92
CA GLY A 588 4.92 -8.93 7.40
C GLY A 588 6.08 -9.19 8.35
N ALA A 589 6.64 -8.13 8.93
CA ALA A 589 7.71 -8.22 9.92
C ALA A 589 7.23 -8.82 11.25
N ALA A 590 6.03 -8.47 11.74
CA ALA A 590 5.47 -9.05 12.95
C ALA A 590 5.33 -10.59 12.85
N ARG A 591 4.83 -11.09 11.71
CA ARG A 591 4.74 -12.53 11.43
C ARG A 591 6.11 -13.20 11.28
N LEU A 592 7.08 -12.47 10.71
CA LEU A 592 8.45 -12.95 10.60
C LEU A 592 9.06 -13.15 11.98
N LEU A 593 9.03 -12.11 12.83
CA LEU A 593 9.55 -12.16 14.20
C LEU A 593 8.82 -13.20 15.06
N ALA A 594 7.50 -13.29 14.97
CA ALA A 594 6.73 -14.27 15.73
C ALA A 594 7.10 -15.72 15.39
N ARG A 595 7.54 -15.99 14.15
CA ARG A 595 8.09 -17.30 13.76
C ARG A 595 9.55 -17.44 14.20
N MET A 596 10.36 -16.41 14.02
CA MET A 596 11.78 -16.41 14.41
C MET A 596 11.94 -16.67 15.90
N PHE A 597 11.18 -15.99 16.76
CA PHE A 597 11.22 -16.13 18.22
C PHE A 597 10.84 -17.54 18.71
N LYS A 598 10.16 -18.34 17.88
CA LYS A 598 9.83 -19.75 18.17
C LYS A 598 10.85 -20.73 17.60
N SER A 599 11.78 -20.28 16.77
CA SER A 599 12.75 -21.15 16.11
C SER A 599 13.88 -21.51 17.06
N LYS A 600 14.27 -22.79 17.06
CA LYS A 600 15.36 -23.30 17.89
C LYS A 600 16.68 -22.55 17.64
N GLN A 601 17.00 -22.31 16.38
CA GLN A 601 18.19 -21.55 15.97
C GLN A 601 18.26 -20.17 16.64
N TYR A 602 17.17 -19.39 16.57
CA TYR A 602 17.15 -18.05 17.15
C TYR A 602 17.30 -18.08 18.68
N ILE A 603 16.67 -19.06 19.35
CA ILE A 603 16.77 -19.22 20.80
C ILE A 603 18.22 -19.48 21.21
N GLU A 604 18.92 -20.39 20.51
CA GLU A 604 20.33 -20.72 20.77
C GLU A 604 21.25 -19.50 20.52
N GLU A 605 21.06 -18.79 19.41
CA GLU A 605 21.82 -17.57 19.08
C GLU A 605 21.59 -16.47 20.11
N CYS A 606 20.34 -16.29 20.55
CA CYS A 606 19.97 -15.31 21.57
C CYS A 606 20.57 -15.66 22.94
N GLU A 607 20.50 -16.92 23.38
CA GLU A 607 21.12 -17.36 24.63
C GLU A 607 22.63 -17.11 24.64
N ALA A 608 23.32 -17.40 23.53
CA ALA A 608 24.74 -17.10 23.38
C ALA A 608 25.03 -15.59 23.43
N PHE A 609 24.24 -14.77 22.73
CA PHE A 609 24.36 -13.31 22.76
C PHE A 609 24.23 -12.76 24.18
N TRP A 610 23.21 -13.19 24.93
CA TRP A 610 22.98 -12.71 26.29
C TRP A 610 24.00 -13.26 27.28
N ALA A 611 24.50 -14.47 27.12
CA ALA A 611 25.58 -15.00 27.94
C ALA A 611 26.84 -14.13 27.85
N GLN A 612 27.15 -13.60 26.66
CA GLN A 612 28.31 -12.74 26.44
C GLN A 612 28.08 -11.27 26.83
N HIS A 613 26.88 -10.72 26.60
CA HIS A 613 26.64 -9.28 26.67
C HIS A 613 25.71 -8.84 27.81
N LYS A 614 25.29 -9.72 28.73
CA LYS A 614 24.35 -9.38 29.81
C LYS A 614 24.78 -8.14 30.62
N ALA A 615 26.03 -8.09 31.08
CA ALA A 615 26.52 -6.95 31.87
C ALA A 615 26.44 -5.63 31.09
N LEU A 616 26.76 -5.66 29.79
CA LEU A 616 26.66 -4.51 28.90
C LEU A 616 25.20 -4.10 28.68
N MET A 617 24.31 -5.07 28.44
CA MET A 617 22.87 -4.83 28.26
C MET A 617 22.23 -4.25 29.52
N ASP A 618 22.65 -4.68 30.71
CA ASP A 618 22.12 -4.21 32.00
C ASP A 618 22.73 -2.87 32.44
N SER A 619 23.87 -2.47 31.87
CA SER A 619 24.59 -1.22 32.18
C SER A 619 23.72 0.02 31.93
N VAL A 620 23.99 1.06 32.74
CA VAL A 620 23.46 2.42 32.58
C VAL A 620 24.56 3.43 32.29
N ASP A 621 25.79 2.96 32.11
CA ASP A 621 26.94 3.81 31.80
C ASP A 621 26.91 4.30 30.35
N GLU A 622 27.31 5.54 30.13
CA GLU A 622 27.27 6.18 28.82
C GLU A 622 28.20 5.54 27.79
N ASP A 623 29.42 5.18 28.19
CA ASP A 623 30.39 4.52 27.32
C ASP A 623 29.91 3.13 26.86
N ASP A 624 29.19 2.42 27.74
CA ASP A 624 28.59 1.13 27.41
C ASP A 624 27.39 1.28 26.48
N HIS A 625 26.57 2.32 26.69
CA HIS A 625 25.48 2.64 25.78
C HIS A 625 25.98 3.02 24.39
N ALA A 626 27.10 3.75 24.29
CA ALA A 626 27.75 4.05 23.01
C ALA A 626 28.15 2.77 22.24
N LYS A 627 28.60 1.72 22.94
CA LYS A 627 28.87 0.41 22.32
C LYS A 627 27.59 -0.28 21.86
N LEU A 628 26.51 -0.24 22.66
CA LEU A 628 25.20 -0.83 22.31
C LEU A 628 24.60 -0.19 21.06
N LEU A 629 24.83 1.11 20.82
CA LEU A 629 24.36 1.80 19.62
C LEU A 629 24.96 1.21 18.34
N GLN A 630 26.23 0.80 18.38
CA GLN A 630 26.97 0.27 17.22
C GLN A 630 26.77 -1.24 17.00
N MET A 631 26.07 -1.94 17.89
CA MET A 631 25.87 -3.38 17.86
C MET A 631 24.44 -3.76 17.44
N ARG A 632 24.29 -4.92 16.78
CA ARG A 632 22.98 -5.57 16.56
C ARG A 632 22.50 -6.18 17.87
N LEU A 633 21.34 -5.73 18.37
CA LEU A 633 20.77 -6.22 19.62
C LEU A 633 19.76 -7.34 19.38
N MET A 634 19.73 -8.34 20.28
CA MET A 634 18.82 -9.48 20.19
C MET A 634 17.86 -9.52 21.40
N PRO A 635 16.54 -9.44 21.20
CA PRO A 635 15.55 -9.60 22.26
C PRO A 635 15.48 -11.04 22.75
N LYS A 636 15.20 -11.22 24.05
CA LYS A 636 14.91 -12.54 24.60
C LYS A 636 13.46 -12.93 24.27
N PRO A 637 13.22 -14.02 23.51
CA PRO A 637 11.87 -14.43 23.12
C PRO A 637 10.88 -14.61 24.29
N ALA A 638 11.37 -15.07 25.44
CA ALA A 638 10.52 -15.34 26.62
C ALA A 638 10.08 -14.07 27.36
N GLU A 639 10.83 -12.97 27.23
CA GLU A 639 10.55 -11.69 27.92
C GLU A 639 9.85 -10.69 26.98
N SER A 640 10.08 -10.80 25.67
CA SER A 640 9.56 -9.87 24.67
C SER A 640 8.14 -10.20 24.22
N VAL A 641 7.34 -9.15 24.01
CA VAL A 641 5.97 -9.24 23.55
C VAL A 641 5.80 -8.42 22.28
N LEU A 642 5.40 -9.09 21.20
CA LEU A 642 5.12 -8.43 19.92
C LEU A 642 3.76 -7.73 19.97
N ARG A 643 3.80 -6.40 19.90
CA ARG A 643 2.63 -5.50 19.92
C ARG A 643 2.73 -4.51 18.78
N VAL A 644 2.17 -4.88 17.63
CA VAL A 644 2.32 -4.16 16.37
C VAL A 644 0.96 -3.74 15.83
N TYR A 645 0.82 -2.47 15.51
CA TYR A 645 -0.35 -1.86 14.93
C TYR A 645 0.06 -1.20 13.60
N VAL A 646 -0.74 -1.40 12.57
CA VAL A 646 -0.53 -0.81 11.25
C VAL A 646 -1.79 -0.07 10.84
N THR A 647 -1.64 1.16 10.37
CA THR A 647 -2.75 1.98 9.88
C THR A 647 -2.56 2.30 8.41
N GLN A 648 -3.57 2.01 7.58
CA GLN A 648 -3.48 2.15 6.13
C GLN A 648 -4.56 3.06 5.58
N SER A 649 -4.22 3.93 4.63
CA SER A 649 -5.22 4.71 3.88
C SER A 649 -5.56 3.91 2.64
N THR A 650 -6.53 3.00 2.77
CA THR A 650 -6.93 2.14 1.65
C THR A 650 -7.24 2.97 0.41
N HIS A 651 -7.91 4.12 0.55
CA HIS A 651 -8.22 5.03 -0.56
C HIS A 651 -7.03 5.76 -1.22
N LYS A 652 -5.82 5.70 -0.64
CA LYS A 652 -4.62 6.30 -1.25
C LYS A 652 -3.83 5.28 -2.05
N SER A 653 -3.74 4.06 -1.55
CA SER A 653 -2.83 3.02 -2.05
C SER A 653 -3.54 1.84 -2.70
N LEU A 654 -4.84 1.67 -2.46
CA LEU A 654 -5.68 0.56 -2.89
C LEU A 654 -7.07 1.06 -3.36
N THR A 655 -7.95 0.12 -3.73
CA THR A 655 -9.32 0.44 -4.14
C THR A 655 -10.21 0.70 -2.94
N SER A 656 -10.67 1.94 -2.79
CA SER A 656 -11.67 2.36 -1.80
C SER A 656 -12.15 3.78 -2.11
N PHE A 657 -13.37 4.13 -1.69
CA PHE A 657 -13.77 5.54 -1.63
C PHE A 657 -12.90 6.31 -0.64
N ARG A 658 -12.77 7.63 -0.86
CA ARG A 658 -12.07 8.56 0.04
C ARG A 658 -12.58 8.36 1.47
N GLN A 659 -11.67 8.56 2.44
CA GLN A 659 -11.87 8.26 3.86
C GLN A 659 -11.88 6.77 4.25
N GLY A 660 -11.94 5.82 3.30
CA GLY A 660 -11.78 4.41 3.65
C GLY A 660 -10.37 4.10 4.16
N SER A 661 -10.27 3.45 5.32
CA SER A 661 -9.03 3.11 6.00
C SER A 661 -9.19 1.81 6.80
N MET A 662 -8.07 1.15 7.10
CA MET A 662 -8.02 -0.06 7.92
C MET A 662 -6.98 0.09 9.04
N ILE A 663 -7.30 -0.47 10.20
CA ILE A 663 -6.36 -0.73 11.30
C ILE A 663 -6.09 -2.23 11.31
N HIS A 664 -4.82 -2.64 11.23
CA HIS A 664 -4.38 -4.02 11.34
C HIS A 664 -3.62 -4.23 12.64
N ILE A 665 -3.95 -5.32 13.34
CA ILE A 665 -3.47 -5.59 14.69
C ILE A 665 -2.70 -6.91 14.72
N PHE A 666 -1.48 -6.89 15.23
CA PHE A 666 -0.71 -8.05 15.66
C PHE A 666 -0.20 -7.78 17.08
N ASP A 667 -1.07 -7.97 18.08
CA ASP A 667 -0.73 -7.75 19.48
C ASP A 667 -1.03 -9.02 20.29
N GLN A 668 0.04 -9.64 20.79
CA GLN A 668 -0.03 -10.87 21.58
C GLN A 668 -0.83 -10.69 22.89
N ARG A 669 -1.05 -9.46 23.33
CA ARG A 669 -1.84 -9.08 24.51
C ARG A 669 -3.18 -8.43 24.14
N PHE A 670 -3.60 -8.44 22.88
CA PHE A 670 -4.83 -7.75 22.45
C PHE A 670 -6.05 -8.18 23.28
N ARG A 671 -6.42 -9.47 23.22
CA ARG A 671 -7.59 -10.03 23.90
C ARG A 671 -7.58 -9.87 25.43
N GLY A 672 -6.39 -9.94 26.04
CA GLY A 672 -6.24 -9.92 27.49
C GLY A 672 -6.07 -8.52 28.09
N CYS A 673 -5.66 -7.52 27.30
CA CYS A 673 -5.28 -6.21 27.82
C CYS A 673 -5.76 -5.03 26.96
N ALA A 674 -5.66 -5.09 25.63
CA ALA A 674 -5.86 -3.91 24.78
C ALA A 674 -7.23 -3.84 24.09
N GLU A 675 -7.99 -4.92 24.02
CA GLU A 675 -9.26 -4.99 23.27
C GLU A 675 -10.29 -3.99 23.80
N MET A 676 -10.54 -3.94 25.12
CA MET A 676 -11.53 -3.01 25.69
C MET A 676 -11.15 -1.53 25.51
N PRO A 677 -9.93 -1.07 25.87
CA PRO A 677 -9.50 0.29 25.55
C PRO A 677 -9.56 0.62 24.05
N PHE A 678 -9.26 -0.36 23.20
CA PHE A 678 -9.34 -0.20 21.75
C PHE A 678 -10.77 0.00 21.27
N LEU A 679 -11.73 -0.77 21.76
CA LEU A 679 -13.15 -0.61 21.41
C LEU A 679 -13.68 0.76 21.87
N GLU A 680 -13.35 1.21 23.08
CA GLU A 680 -13.74 2.54 23.57
C GLU A 680 -13.15 3.67 22.72
N ALA A 681 -11.88 3.56 22.34
CA ALA A 681 -11.25 4.51 21.42
C ALA A 681 -11.88 4.46 20.02
N TYR A 682 -12.24 3.26 19.54
CA TYR A 682 -12.93 3.07 18.28
C TYR A 682 -14.31 3.73 18.30
N TYR A 683 -15.08 3.60 19.38
CA TYR A 683 -16.37 4.26 19.58
C TYR A 683 -16.25 5.77 19.68
N THR A 684 -15.23 6.27 20.38
CA THR A 684 -14.96 7.71 20.51
C THR A 684 -14.82 8.40 19.14
N HIS A 685 -14.29 7.67 18.16
CA HIS A 685 -13.87 8.23 16.89
C HIS A 685 -14.71 7.80 15.68
N THR A 686 -15.65 6.88 15.86
CA THR A 686 -16.48 6.34 14.78
C THR A 686 -17.90 6.89 14.88
N SER A 687 -18.44 7.36 13.76
CA SER A 687 -19.82 7.82 13.69
C SER A 687 -20.80 6.69 14.01
N THR A 688 -21.86 6.97 14.76
CA THR A 688 -23.00 6.06 14.95
C THR A 688 -23.83 5.85 13.68
N SER A 689 -23.61 6.69 12.66
CA SER A 689 -24.15 6.57 11.30
C SER A 689 -23.00 6.53 10.30
N PRO A 690 -22.28 5.40 10.19
CA PRO A 690 -21.15 5.28 9.28
C PRO A 690 -21.61 5.18 7.82
N ASN A 691 -20.79 5.66 6.89
CA ASN A 691 -21.10 5.57 5.46
C ASN A 691 -20.87 4.14 4.95
N TYR A 692 -21.95 3.48 4.52
CA TYR A 692 -21.93 2.08 4.07
C TYR A 692 -21.27 1.90 2.70
N GLN A 693 -21.27 2.90 1.84
CA GLN A 693 -20.60 2.86 0.55
C GLN A 693 -19.08 2.78 0.75
N ILE A 694 -18.53 3.51 1.73
CA ILE A 694 -17.11 3.40 2.11
C ILE A 694 -16.83 1.98 2.61
N LEU A 695 -17.63 1.44 3.53
CA LEU A 695 -17.44 0.08 4.06
C LEU A 695 -17.53 -0.99 2.97
N ALA A 696 -18.48 -0.86 2.05
CA ALA A 696 -18.61 -1.75 0.90
C ALA A 696 -17.40 -1.66 -0.03
N SER A 697 -16.86 -0.46 -0.24
CA SER A 697 -15.64 -0.29 -1.04
C SER A 697 -14.41 -0.92 -0.38
N LEU A 698 -14.30 -0.89 0.95
CA LEU A 698 -13.24 -1.57 1.70
C LEU A 698 -13.33 -3.09 1.57
N ASP A 699 -14.54 -3.63 1.64
CA ASP A 699 -14.81 -5.07 1.47
C ASP A 699 -14.50 -5.55 0.04
N ALA A 700 -14.97 -4.79 -0.96
CA ALA A 700 -14.70 -5.07 -2.37
C ALA A 700 -13.21 -4.93 -2.73
N GLY A 701 -12.56 -3.84 -2.30
CA GLY A 701 -11.12 -3.62 -2.51
C GLY A 701 -10.27 -4.70 -1.85
N ARG A 702 -10.65 -5.20 -0.67
CA ARG A 702 -9.99 -6.35 -0.05
C ARG A 702 -10.07 -7.61 -0.90
N SER A 703 -11.25 -7.91 -1.45
CA SER A 703 -11.41 -9.08 -2.33
C SER A 703 -10.58 -8.96 -3.60
N GLN A 704 -10.55 -7.76 -4.21
CA GLN A 704 -9.69 -7.46 -5.35
C GLN A 704 -8.22 -7.78 -5.03
N MET A 705 -7.70 -7.27 -3.91
CA MET A 705 -6.30 -7.49 -3.57
C MET A 705 -5.97 -8.95 -3.19
N GLN A 706 -6.93 -9.73 -2.71
CA GLN A 706 -6.74 -11.17 -2.46
C GLN A 706 -6.63 -12.02 -3.74
N LEU A 707 -7.15 -11.53 -4.86
CA LEU A 707 -7.17 -12.26 -6.13
C LEU A 707 -6.15 -11.69 -7.13
N GLU A 708 -6.10 -10.36 -7.25
CA GLU A 708 -5.38 -9.61 -8.29
C GLU A 708 -4.23 -8.77 -7.69
N GLY A 709 -4.07 -8.75 -6.37
CA GLY A 709 -3.14 -7.84 -5.71
C GLY A 709 -1.67 -8.03 -6.08
N PHE A 710 -1.23 -9.27 -6.26
CA PHE A 710 0.14 -9.53 -6.71
C PHE A 710 0.38 -9.02 -8.15
N GLU A 711 -0.59 -9.21 -9.05
CA GLU A 711 -0.54 -8.71 -10.42
C GLU A 711 -0.42 -7.20 -10.47
N PHE A 712 -1.36 -6.49 -9.84
CA PHE A 712 -1.38 -5.03 -9.90
C PHE A 712 -0.15 -4.39 -9.27
N VAL A 713 0.41 -5.00 -8.22
CA VAL A 713 1.63 -4.48 -7.61
C VAL A 713 2.84 -4.72 -8.51
N LEU A 714 2.92 -5.87 -9.20
CA LEU A 714 3.96 -6.09 -10.20
C LEU A 714 3.88 -5.08 -11.35
N GLU A 715 2.70 -4.85 -11.90
CA GLU A 715 2.50 -3.87 -12.99
C GLU A 715 2.83 -2.45 -12.54
N MET A 716 2.40 -2.07 -11.34
CA MET A 716 2.73 -0.78 -10.74
C MET A 716 4.25 -0.56 -10.57
N LEU A 717 4.99 -1.61 -10.17
CA LEU A 717 6.45 -1.59 -10.08
C LEU A 717 7.10 -1.49 -11.47
N GLU A 718 6.62 -2.28 -12.44
CA GLU A 718 7.09 -2.23 -13.82
C GLU A 718 6.94 -0.83 -14.42
N HIS A 719 5.76 -0.22 -14.27
CA HIS A 719 5.50 1.14 -14.73
C HIS A 719 6.44 2.18 -14.09
N ALA A 720 6.73 2.04 -12.80
CA ALA A 720 7.66 2.93 -12.12
C ALA A 720 9.08 2.78 -12.66
N MET A 721 9.53 1.54 -12.85
CA MET A 721 10.86 1.27 -13.36
C MET A 721 11.02 1.67 -14.82
N TYR A 722 10.00 1.46 -15.65
CA TYR A 722 9.94 1.93 -17.02
C TYR A 722 10.12 3.45 -17.10
N LEU A 723 9.43 4.21 -16.23
CA LEU A 723 9.58 5.67 -16.13
C LEU A 723 11.01 6.07 -15.77
N ARG A 724 11.59 5.46 -14.72
CA ARG A 724 12.95 5.76 -14.26
C ARG A 724 13.98 5.52 -15.36
N ARG A 725 13.90 4.36 -16.00
CA ARG A 725 14.79 3.97 -17.09
C ARG A 725 14.73 4.93 -18.26
N HIS A 726 13.54 5.15 -18.83
CA HIS A 726 13.42 5.94 -20.04
C HIS A 726 13.68 7.44 -19.83
N ALA A 727 13.47 7.95 -18.61
CA ALA A 727 13.90 9.30 -18.26
C ALA A 727 15.43 9.42 -18.15
N ALA A 728 16.09 8.42 -17.55
CA ALA A 728 17.54 8.41 -17.39
C ALA A 728 18.31 8.18 -18.70
N GLU A 729 17.80 7.31 -19.58
CA GLU A 729 18.42 7.01 -20.89
C GLU A 729 18.22 8.13 -21.93
N SER A 730 17.21 8.99 -21.73
CA SER A 730 16.96 10.10 -22.64
C SER A 730 17.91 11.26 -22.36
N ALA A 731 18.93 11.43 -23.21
CA ALA A 731 19.93 12.49 -23.10
C ALA A 731 19.32 13.90 -22.91
N LEU A 732 18.19 14.17 -23.58
CA LEU A 732 17.46 15.42 -23.46
C LEU A 732 16.80 15.56 -22.08
N VAL A 733 16.11 14.53 -21.60
CA VAL A 733 15.45 14.58 -20.28
C VAL A 733 16.48 14.65 -19.18
N SER A 734 17.49 13.77 -19.19
CA SER A 734 18.51 13.66 -18.15
C SER A 734 19.38 14.93 -18.00
N LYS A 735 19.46 15.76 -19.06
CA LYS A 735 20.13 17.07 -19.01
C LYS A 735 19.39 18.05 -18.09
N TRP A 736 18.06 18.04 -18.10
CA TRP A 736 17.21 19.04 -17.45
C TRP A 736 16.51 18.53 -16.19
N LEU A 737 16.26 17.23 -16.12
CA LEU A 737 15.41 16.60 -15.12
C LEU A 737 16.03 15.27 -14.69
N LYS A 738 15.93 14.94 -13.40
CA LYS A 738 16.45 13.68 -12.86
C LYS A 738 15.46 13.09 -11.87
N PHE A 739 15.04 11.84 -12.06
CA PHE A 739 14.42 11.10 -10.96
C PHE A 739 15.51 10.75 -9.94
N LEU A 740 15.32 11.17 -8.69
CA LEU A 740 16.24 10.85 -7.61
C LEU A 740 16.27 9.34 -7.38
N ASP A 741 17.47 8.82 -7.16
CA ASP A 741 17.77 7.40 -7.00
C ASP A 741 18.18 7.08 -5.54
N VAL A 742 18.52 5.81 -5.28
CA VAL A 742 18.83 5.31 -3.93
C VAL A 742 19.92 6.13 -3.24
N ALA A 743 21.05 6.42 -3.90
CA ALA A 743 22.14 7.18 -3.29
C ALA A 743 21.81 8.65 -3.03
N ASP A 744 20.86 9.23 -3.77
CA ASP A 744 20.42 10.60 -3.56
C ASP A 744 19.59 10.71 -2.26
N LEU A 745 18.77 9.69 -1.97
CA LEU A 745 17.83 9.73 -0.84
C LEU A 745 18.27 8.92 0.38
N ILE A 746 19.24 8.01 0.22
CA ILE A 746 19.71 7.10 1.27
C ILE A 746 21.25 7.15 1.35
N PRO A 747 21.79 7.80 2.40
CA PRO A 747 23.22 7.84 2.67
C PRO A 747 23.86 6.45 2.75
N ALA A 748 25.14 6.36 2.38
CA ALA A 748 25.86 5.08 2.28
C ALA A 748 25.90 4.28 3.60
N GLU A 749 25.92 4.97 4.73
CA GLU A 749 25.92 4.35 6.06
C GLU A 749 24.68 3.53 6.40
N PHE A 750 23.55 3.77 5.73
CA PHE A 750 22.30 3.04 5.92
C PHE A 750 22.10 1.88 4.94
N ARG A 751 22.98 1.79 3.93
CA ARG A 751 22.92 0.79 2.85
C ARG A 751 24.21 -0.03 2.73
N ARG A 752 24.77 -0.41 3.88
CA ARG A 752 26.09 -1.06 3.99
C ARG A 752 26.13 -2.49 3.42
N ASP A 753 25.01 -3.20 3.46
CA ASP A 753 24.90 -4.59 3.04
C ASP A 753 24.77 -4.68 1.51
N SER A 754 23.81 -3.97 0.92
CA SER A 754 23.66 -3.99 -0.55
C SER A 754 24.65 -3.08 -1.29
N GLN A 755 25.11 -2.01 -0.62
CA GLN A 755 25.88 -0.92 -1.22
C GLN A 755 25.22 -0.37 -2.51
N CYS A 756 23.90 -0.46 -2.60
CA CYS A 756 23.13 -0.10 -3.79
C CYS A 756 23.10 1.43 -3.97
N PRO A 757 23.72 2.00 -5.02
CA PRO A 757 23.67 3.44 -5.27
C PRO A 757 22.44 3.82 -6.10
N GLY A 758 21.76 2.87 -6.73
CA GLY A 758 20.60 3.10 -7.58
C GLY A 758 20.11 1.82 -8.24
N TYR A 759 19.02 1.92 -9.01
CA TYR A 759 18.42 0.74 -9.66
C TYR A 759 19.21 0.24 -10.88
N TRP A 760 20.08 1.06 -11.46
CA TRP A 760 21.01 0.62 -12.50
C TRP A 760 22.12 -0.29 -11.94
N ASN A 761 22.37 -1.38 -12.66
CA ASN A 761 23.43 -2.34 -12.40
C ASN A 761 24.55 -2.19 -13.42
N GLU A 762 25.62 -1.50 -13.03
CA GLU A 762 26.79 -1.25 -13.89
C GLU A 762 27.49 -2.54 -14.36
N ARG A 763 27.50 -3.59 -13.53
CA ARG A 763 28.18 -4.86 -13.86
C ARG A 763 27.43 -5.63 -14.94
N ARG A 764 26.10 -5.58 -14.90
CA ARG A 764 25.22 -6.28 -15.86
C ARG A 764 24.78 -5.40 -17.02
N GLN A 765 24.96 -4.09 -16.92
CA GLN A 765 24.44 -3.10 -17.86
C GLN A 765 22.90 -3.23 -18.00
N ASP A 766 22.21 -3.42 -16.87
CA ASP A 766 20.75 -3.54 -16.80
C ASP A 766 20.17 -2.78 -15.61
N TRP A 767 18.84 -2.71 -15.50
CA TRP A 767 18.16 -2.06 -14.39
C TRP A 767 17.80 -3.02 -13.23
N ARG A 768 18.27 -4.27 -13.22
CA ARG A 768 17.78 -5.32 -12.29
C ARG A 768 18.55 -5.35 -10.97
N ARG A 769 18.45 -4.29 -10.16
CA ARG A 769 19.10 -4.17 -8.82
C ARG A 769 18.14 -3.93 -7.64
N PHE A 770 16.85 -3.73 -7.93
CA PHE A 770 15.84 -3.40 -6.91
C PHE A 770 15.78 -4.45 -5.79
N GLU A 771 15.68 -5.73 -6.15
CA GLU A 771 15.49 -6.80 -5.17
C GLU A 771 16.73 -7.04 -4.31
N ASP A 772 17.94 -6.83 -4.86
CA ASP A 772 19.19 -6.94 -4.11
C ASP A 772 19.20 -5.97 -2.91
N ALA A 773 18.72 -4.73 -3.10
CA ALA A 773 18.56 -3.77 -2.02
C ALA A 773 17.43 -4.16 -1.06
N TRP A 774 16.28 -4.60 -1.58
CA TRP A 774 15.12 -4.91 -0.74
C TRP A 774 15.28 -6.17 0.11
N MET A 775 16.11 -7.11 -0.36
CA MET A 775 16.41 -8.38 0.30
C MET A 775 17.60 -8.33 1.26
N SER A 776 18.36 -7.23 1.26
CA SER A 776 19.49 -6.98 2.15
C SER A 776 19.05 -6.68 3.60
N ASP A 777 20.01 -6.65 4.53
CA ASP A 777 19.79 -6.16 5.91
C ASP A 777 19.98 -4.63 6.05
N ASP A 778 20.00 -3.90 4.93
CA ASP A 778 20.08 -2.44 4.93
C ASP A 778 18.94 -1.82 5.74
N GLU A 779 19.29 -0.75 6.46
CA GLU A 779 18.38 -0.05 7.36
C GLU A 779 17.24 0.61 6.59
N PHE A 780 17.57 1.20 5.43
CA PHE A 780 16.61 1.82 4.53
C PHE A 780 16.76 1.32 3.10
N VAL A 781 15.64 1.23 2.41
CA VAL A 781 15.55 0.99 0.96
C VAL A 781 14.58 1.98 0.34
N LEU A 782 14.69 2.21 -0.97
CA LEU A 782 13.82 3.13 -1.70
C LEU A 782 12.69 2.37 -2.41
N ASP A 783 11.47 2.88 -2.30
CA ASP A 783 10.30 2.42 -3.05
C ASP A 783 10.36 2.99 -4.48
N PRO A 784 10.48 2.14 -5.52
CA PRO A 784 10.62 2.61 -6.89
C PRO A 784 9.39 3.38 -7.36
N THR A 785 8.20 3.12 -6.80
CA THR A 785 6.93 3.76 -7.16
C THR A 785 6.83 5.22 -6.71
N ARG A 786 7.74 5.68 -5.82
CA ARG A 786 7.85 7.08 -5.39
C ARG A 786 8.88 7.80 -6.23
N LEU A 787 8.40 8.48 -7.25
CA LEU A 787 9.20 9.05 -8.33
C LEU A 787 9.44 10.54 -8.08
N THR A 788 10.44 10.84 -7.24
CA THR A 788 10.84 12.22 -6.94
C THR A 788 11.65 12.78 -8.11
N LEU A 789 11.06 13.68 -8.89
CA LEU A 789 11.70 14.34 -10.01
C LEU A 789 12.35 15.64 -9.53
N TYR A 790 13.67 15.70 -9.58
CA TYR A 790 14.47 16.88 -9.33
C TYR A 790 14.45 17.82 -10.53
N THR A 791 14.15 19.09 -10.29
CA THR A 791 13.89 20.10 -11.34
C THR A 791 14.89 21.25 -11.34
N ALA A 792 15.84 21.30 -10.39
CA ALA A 792 16.67 22.50 -10.20
C ALA A 792 17.46 22.93 -11.46
N ALA A 793 17.84 21.98 -12.32
CA ALA A 793 18.55 22.28 -13.56
C ALA A 793 17.71 23.09 -14.56
N THR A 794 16.38 23.09 -14.46
CA THR A 794 15.52 23.95 -15.28
C THR A 794 15.50 25.40 -14.79
N GLY A 795 15.99 25.66 -13.57
CA GLY A 795 15.87 26.96 -12.90
C GLY A 795 14.47 27.22 -12.33
N LEU A 796 13.55 26.27 -12.41
CA LEU A 796 12.20 26.37 -11.84
C LEU A 796 12.09 25.68 -10.49
N ASN A 797 11.38 26.35 -9.58
CA ASN A 797 10.99 25.71 -8.33
C ASN A 797 9.89 24.65 -8.58
N GLY A 798 9.70 23.75 -7.61
CA GLY A 798 8.75 22.65 -7.78
C GLY A 798 7.29 23.11 -7.96
N ASN A 799 6.90 24.26 -7.40
CA ASN A 799 5.56 24.81 -7.57
C ASN A 799 5.34 25.38 -8.98
N GLU A 800 6.31 26.15 -9.51
CA GLU A 800 6.31 26.63 -10.90
C GLU A 800 6.27 25.47 -11.88
N PHE A 801 7.12 24.45 -11.67
CA PHE A 801 7.12 23.25 -12.50
C PHE A 801 5.77 22.53 -12.48
N LYS A 802 5.16 22.39 -11.29
CA LYS A 802 3.82 21.78 -11.14
C LYS A 802 2.74 22.58 -11.85
N VAL A 803 2.60 23.86 -11.53
CA VAL A 803 1.45 24.66 -11.97
C VAL A 803 1.60 25.03 -13.44
N ASP A 804 2.73 25.61 -13.81
CA ASP A 804 2.90 26.23 -15.13
C ASP A 804 3.21 25.23 -16.23
N TRP A 805 3.91 24.14 -15.90
CA TRP A 805 4.32 23.13 -16.88
C TRP A 805 3.50 21.87 -16.83
N LEU A 806 3.35 21.24 -15.67
CA LEU A 806 2.58 19.99 -15.59
C LEU A 806 1.07 20.25 -15.74
N MET A 807 0.48 21.12 -14.91
CA MET A 807 -0.97 21.34 -14.93
C MET A 807 -1.42 22.14 -16.16
N ASN A 808 -0.83 23.32 -16.40
CA ASN A 808 -1.33 24.24 -17.42
C ASN A 808 -0.97 23.83 -18.86
N LYS A 809 0.22 23.22 -19.08
CA LYS A 809 0.68 22.84 -20.43
C LYS A 809 0.48 21.36 -20.77
N CYS A 810 0.41 20.50 -19.76
CA CYS A 810 0.39 19.06 -19.93
C CYS A 810 -0.82 18.38 -19.27
N ASP A 811 -1.73 19.11 -18.61
CA ASP A 811 -2.89 18.56 -17.91
C ASP A 811 -2.55 17.43 -16.90
N ILE A 812 -1.32 17.45 -16.35
CA ILE A 812 -0.82 16.47 -15.38
C ILE A 812 -0.94 17.05 -13.97
N GLN A 813 -1.69 16.35 -13.12
CA GLN A 813 -1.88 16.72 -11.72
C GLN A 813 -1.01 15.86 -10.81
N ILE A 814 -0.36 16.52 -9.85
CA ILE A 814 0.44 15.88 -8.81
C ILE A 814 0.15 16.48 -7.43
N ASN A 815 0.33 15.68 -6.40
CA ASN A 815 -0.04 16.05 -5.03
C ASN A 815 1.07 16.82 -4.30
N LYS A 816 2.33 16.40 -4.40
CA LYS A 816 3.44 16.98 -3.64
C LYS A 816 4.47 17.68 -4.53
N THR A 817 4.95 18.81 -4.01
CA THR A 817 6.09 19.55 -4.52
C THR A 817 7.02 19.90 -3.35
N SER A 818 8.31 20.02 -3.61
CA SER A 818 9.28 20.69 -2.74
C SER A 818 9.75 21.98 -3.45
N ARG A 819 10.77 22.64 -2.90
CA ARG A 819 11.38 23.82 -3.54
C ARG A 819 12.01 23.48 -4.88
N ASN A 820 12.66 22.33 -5.01
CA ASN A 820 13.44 21.97 -6.21
C ASN A 820 13.08 20.59 -6.79
N SER A 821 11.94 20.03 -6.39
CA SER A 821 11.48 18.74 -6.86
C SER A 821 9.96 18.60 -6.82
N VAL A 822 9.46 17.62 -7.57
CA VAL A 822 8.06 17.23 -7.61
C VAL A 822 7.93 15.72 -7.48
N LEU A 823 6.88 15.21 -6.82
CA LEU A 823 6.70 13.77 -6.64
C LEU A 823 5.59 13.23 -7.54
N PHE A 824 5.95 12.23 -8.33
CA PHE A 824 5.01 11.34 -9.03
C PHE A 824 4.87 10.02 -8.29
N GLN A 825 3.73 9.37 -8.44
CA GLN A 825 3.44 8.08 -7.81
C GLN A 825 2.73 7.19 -8.82
N THR A 826 3.27 6.00 -9.08
CA THR A 826 2.49 4.94 -9.72
C THR A 826 1.59 4.28 -8.68
N ASN A 827 0.43 3.82 -9.10
CA ASN A 827 -0.54 3.11 -8.26
C ASN A 827 -1.16 1.94 -9.05
N ILE A 828 -1.94 1.09 -8.37
CA ILE A 828 -2.59 -0.08 -8.98
C ILE A 828 -3.58 0.25 -10.11
N GLY A 829 -3.98 1.51 -10.27
CA GLY A 829 -4.81 1.99 -11.38
C GLY A 829 -4.04 2.76 -12.46
N THR A 830 -2.71 2.87 -12.35
CA THR A 830 -1.88 3.54 -13.35
C THR A 830 -1.82 2.71 -14.61
N THR A 831 -2.15 3.30 -15.75
CA THR A 831 -2.08 2.61 -17.04
C THR A 831 -0.77 2.91 -17.77
N PHE A 832 -0.37 2.01 -18.67
CA PHE A 832 0.77 2.24 -19.56
C PHE A 832 0.58 3.50 -20.42
N SER A 833 -0.64 3.83 -20.84
CA SER A 833 -0.92 5.08 -21.58
C SER A 833 -0.60 6.32 -20.77
N SER A 834 -0.91 6.33 -19.46
CA SER A 834 -0.55 7.42 -18.56
C SER A 834 0.97 7.54 -18.40
N VAL A 835 1.67 6.42 -18.31
CA VAL A 835 3.15 6.35 -18.25
C VAL A 835 3.78 6.93 -19.51
N ALA A 836 3.33 6.48 -20.69
CA ALA A 836 3.81 6.97 -21.97
C ALA A 836 3.53 8.47 -22.16
N TYR A 837 2.36 8.94 -21.75
CA TYR A 837 2.00 10.35 -21.78
C TYR A 837 2.91 11.20 -20.88
N LEU A 838 3.22 10.73 -19.67
CA LEU A 838 4.16 11.42 -18.79
C LEU A 838 5.55 11.53 -19.43
N LEU A 839 6.11 10.44 -19.98
CA LEU A 839 7.41 10.50 -20.66
C LEU A 839 7.41 11.45 -21.85
N GLN A 840 6.35 11.43 -22.66
CA GLN A 840 6.18 12.35 -23.78
C GLN A 840 6.17 13.80 -23.28
N SER A 841 5.42 14.09 -22.22
CA SER A 841 5.37 15.42 -21.61
C SER A 841 6.73 15.85 -21.05
N LEU A 842 7.44 14.98 -20.34
CA LEU A 842 8.79 15.29 -19.83
C LEU A 842 9.79 15.58 -20.96
N ARG A 843 9.74 14.82 -22.06
CA ARG A 843 10.56 15.08 -23.26
C ARG A 843 10.22 16.41 -23.90
N LYS A 844 8.93 16.73 -24.04
CA LYS A 844 8.47 18.02 -24.59
C LYS A 844 8.92 19.18 -23.72
N ILE A 845 8.76 19.08 -22.40
CA ILE A 845 9.21 20.08 -21.43
C ILE A 845 10.73 20.28 -21.57
N SER A 846 11.50 19.20 -21.63
CA SER A 846 12.96 19.25 -21.75
C SER A 846 13.40 19.85 -23.10
N HIS A 847 12.66 19.58 -24.18
CA HIS A 847 12.88 20.20 -25.49
C HIS A 847 12.62 21.71 -25.46
N ASP A 848 11.50 22.14 -24.86
CA ASP A 848 11.18 23.56 -24.71
C ASP A 848 12.28 24.29 -23.92
N PHE A 849 12.87 23.67 -22.90
CA PHE A 849 14.03 24.23 -22.18
C PHE A 849 15.29 24.28 -23.03
N GLU A 850 15.57 23.24 -23.81
CA GLU A 850 16.72 23.22 -24.72
C GLU A 850 16.67 24.38 -25.71
N VAL A 851 15.51 24.57 -26.37
CA VAL A 851 15.28 25.65 -27.32
C VAL A 851 15.40 27.01 -26.64
N GLN A 852 14.75 27.20 -25.48
CA GLN A 852 14.85 28.45 -24.73
C GLN A 852 16.30 28.76 -24.34
N HIS A 853 17.06 27.75 -23.92
CA HIS A 853 18.46 27.91 -23.54
C HIS A 853 19.34 28.32 -24.72
N GLU A 854 19.15 27.71 -25.88
CA GLU A 854 19.87 28.04 -27.12
C GLU A 854 19.52 29.44 -27.67
N GLU A 855 18.25 29.86 -27.55
CA GLU A 855 17.77 31.16 -28.01
C GLU A 855 18.17 32.32 -27.06
N THR A 856 18.41 32.04 -25.78
CA THR A 856 18.78 33.08 -24.81
C THR A 856 20.23 33.56 -24.94
N GLY A 857 20.39 34.84 -25.35
CA GLY A 857 21.67 35.56 -25.26
C GLY A 857 22.17 35.80 -23.81
N GLY A 858 23.37 36.36 -23.66
CA GLY A 858 24.13 36.36 -22.39
C GLY A 858 23.42 36.89 -21.13
N HIS A 859 22.53 37.87 -21.22
CA HIS A 859 21.85 38.42 -20.02
C HIS A 859 20.78 37.48 -19.45
N LEU A 860 19.97 36.84 -20.30
CA LEU A 860 18.95 35.87 -19.88
C LEU A 860 19.60 34.56 -19.38
N SER A 861 20.72 34.17 -19.98
CA SER A 861 21.56 33.07 -19.48
C SER A 861 22.07 33.33 -18.06
N SER A 862 22.47 34.57 -17.73
CA SER A 862 22.88 34.95 -16.37
C SER A 862 21.72 34.89 -15.36
N MET A 863 20.50 35.28 -15.75
CA MET A 863 19.32 35.15 -14.87
C MET A 863 18.98 33.68 -14.59
N TRP A 864 19.00 32.84 -15.62
CA TRP A 864 18.78 31.40 -15.46
C TRP A 864 19.84 30.75 -14.56
N GLN A 865 21.13 31.05 -14.77
CA GLN A 865 22.22 30.57 -13.90
C GLN A 865 22.01 30.97 -12.43
N LYS A 866 21.54 32.21 -12.18
CA LYS A 866 21.20 32.66 -10.83
C LYS A 866 20.03 31.87 -10.23
N SER A 867 18.99 31.58 -11.01
CA SER A 867 17.86 30.75 -10.55
C SER A 867 18.31 29.33 -10.21
N VAL A 868 19.14 28.72 -11.06
CA VAL A 868 19.72 27.39 -10.80
C VAL A 868 20.57 27.42 -9.52
N ALA A 869 21.46 28.40 -9.37
CA ALA A 869 22.28 28.55 -8.16
C ALA A 869 21.42 28.75 -6.90
N ARG A 870 20.33 29.53 -6.97
CA ARG A 870 19.39 29.70 -5.85
C ARG A 870 18.69 28.39 -5.44
N LEU A 871 18.45 27.49 -6.38
CA LEU A 871 17.81 26.20 -6.13
C LEU A 871 18.79 25.11 -5.69
N LYS A 872 20.07 25.22 -6.05
CA LYS A 872 21.13 24.26 -5.70
C LYS A 872 21.91 24.65 -4.44
N ASP A 873 22.34 25.90 -4.35
CA ASP A 873 23.41 26.33 -3.43
C ASP A 873 22.86 27.14 -2.23
N ASP A 874 21.73 27.83 -2.38
CA ASP A 874 21.11 28.65 -1.32
C ASP A 874 19.98 27.89 -0.60
N GLN A 875 20.34 26.79 0.05
CA GLN A 875 19.38 25.93 0.75
C GLN A 875 19.42 26.13 2.26
N ALA A 876 18.24 26.12 2.86
CA ALA A 876 18.11 26.17 4.31
C ALA A 876 18.59 24.86 4.94
N MET A 877 19.24 24.95 6.10
CA MET A 877 19.46 23.77 6.92
C MET A 877 18.10 23.30 7.47
N LEU A 878 17.82 22.02 7.32
CA LEU A 878 16.64 21.39 7.88
C LEU A 878 16.78 21.38 9.41
N PRO A 879 15.84 21.97 10.16
CA PRO A 879 16.01 22.18 11.59
C PRO A 879 15.61 20.95 12.41
N ASP A 880 16.50 20.45 13.27
CA ASP A 880 16.22 19.41 14.27
C ASP A 880 15.31 19.89 15.41
N PHE A 881 14.78 18.94 16.19
CA PHE A 881 13.91 19.28 17.32
C PHE A 881 14.75 19.93 18.41
N THR A 882 14.22 21.00 18.99
CA THR A 882 14.93 21.79 19.98
C THR A 882 14.79 21.20 21.37
N SER A 883 13.68 21.50 22.02
CA SER A 883 13.24 20.94 23.29
C SER A 883 11.87 21.55 23.64
N PHE A 884 11.17 20.90 24.56
CA PHE A 884 10.02 21.53 25.21
C PHE A 884 10.49 22.55 26.25
N HIS A 885 9.74 23.64 26.40
CA HIS A 885 9.98 24.59 27.48
C HIS A 885 9.87 23.85 28.84
N PRO A 886 10.80 24.05 29.79
CA PRO A 886 10.87 23.28 31.04
C PRO A 886 9.57 23.23 31.87
N ILE A 887 8.69 24.22 31.70
CA ILE A 887 7.38 24.24 32.37
C ILE A 887 6.43 23.13 31.91
N PHE A 888 6.63 22.64 30.69
CA PHE A 888 5.85 21.56 30.08
C PHE A 888 6.58 20.22 30.20
N THR A 889 7.67 20.12 30.96
CA THR A 889 8.40 18.88 31.20
C THR A 889 8.37 18.51 32.69
N THR A 890 8.94 17.35 33.06
CA THR A 890 9.16 16.95 34.46
C THR A 890 10.60 17.11 34.90
N LYS A 891 10.80 17.13 36.22
CA LYS A 891 12.14 17.00 36.81
C LYS A 891 12.78 15.70 36.35
N GLY A 892 14.04 15.74 35.91
CA GLY A 892 14.76 14.59 35.35
C GLY A 892 14.44 14.27 33.88
N SER A 893 13.61 15.10 33.23
CA SER A 893 13.34 15.01 31.79
C SER A 893 14.61 15.20 30.96
N LEU A 894 14.65 14.56 29.80
CA LEU A 894 15.70 14.76 28.80
C LEU A 894 15.48 16.07 27.99
N GLY A 895 14.32 16.72 28.14
CA GLY A 895 13.93 17.93 27.43
C GLY A 895 13.32 17.67 26.05
N ASN A 896 13.43 16.46 25.53
CA ASN A 896 12.88 16.03 24.24
C ASN A 896 11.40 15.66 24.34
N GLU A 897 10.95 15.23 25.52
CA GLU A 897 9.56 14.92 25.83
C GLU A 897 8.87 16.02 26.61
N GLY A 898 7.57 16.24 26.34
CA GLY A 898 6.81 17.26 27.06
C GLY A 898 5.29 17.14 26.93
N ASP A 899 4.59 17.79 27.85
CA ASP A 899 3.13 17.90 27.92
C ASP A 899 2.61 18.91 26.89
N MET A 900 2.65 18.47 25.63
CA MET A 900 2.13 19.22 24.49
C MET A 900 0.64 19.57 24.65
N ARG A 901 -0.14 18.72 25.33
CA ARG A 901 -1.57 18.96 25.57
C ARG A 901 -1.80 20.16 26.48
N ARG A 902 -1.03 20.28 27.58
CA ARG A 902 -1.11 21.45 28.47
C ARG A 902 -0.77 22.73 27.73
N ALA A 903 0.29 22.72 26.92
CA ALA A 903 0.63 23.87 26.08
C ALA A 903 -0.49 24.19 25.07
N PHE A 904 -1.01 23.19 24.38
CA PHE A 904 -2.07 23.35 23.38
C PHE A 904 -3.33 24.03 23.94
N TYR A 905 -3.83 23.60 25.10
CA TYR A 905 -5.02 24.21 25.71
C TYR A 905 -4.73 25.55 26.39
N LEU A 906 -3.52 25.77 26.91
CA LEU A 906 -3.13 27.06 27.46
C LEU A 906 -3.19 28.18 26.39
N ALA A 907 -2.88 27.81 25.15
CA ALA A 907 -2.92 28.71 23.99
C ALA A 907 -4.34 29.04 23.48
N TYR A 908 -5.40 28.48 24.08
CA TYR A 908 -6.78 28.81 23.69
C TYR A 908 -7.21 30.18 24.23
N ASP A 909 -6.65 30.61 25.36
CA ASP A 909 -6.83 31.97 25.85
C ASP A 909 -5.86 32.91 25.11
N GLU A 910 -6.40 33.76 24.24
CA GLU A 910 -5.64 34.75 23.47
C GLU A 910 -4.84 35.70 24.37
N ASN A 911 -5.28 35.93 25.62
CA ASN A 911 -4.52 36.78 26.55
C ASN A 911 -3.16 36.18 26.93
N ASN A 912 -2.99 34.87 26.79
CA ASN A 912 -1.73 34.18 27.08
C ASN A 912 -0.69 34.28 25.95
N CYS A 913 -1.14 34.69 24.76
CA CYS A 913 -0.36 34.65 23.54
C CYS A 913 0.02 36.06 23.08
N GLU A 914 1.11 36.16 22.34
CA GLU A 914 1.48 37.35 21.56
C GLU A 914 1.98 36.94 20.18
N TYR A 915 1.84 37.85 19.21
CA TYR A 915 2.37 37.67 17.86
C TYR A 915 3.61 38.53 17.66
N ILE A 916 4.66 37.95 17.09
CA ILE A 916 5.90 38.67 16.80
C ILE A 916 6.41 38.36 15.38
N PRO A 917 6.85 39.37 14.61
CA PRO A 917 7.51 39.15 13.33
C PRO A 917 8.79 38.31 13.49
N MET A 918 9.16 37.53 12.47
CA MET A 918 10.32 36.63 12.56
C MET A 918 11.64 37.36 12.83
N ASP A 919 11.82 38.58 12.32
CA ASP A 919 13.04 39.38 12.57
C ASP A 919 13.14 39.84 14.03
N VAL A 920 11.98 40.09 14.66
CA VAL A 920 11.91 40.41 16.10
C VAL A 920 12.16 39.16 16.92
N ALA A 921 11.57 38.03 16.53
CA ALA A 921 11.81 36.73 17.16
C ALA A 921 13.30 36.37 17.15
N GLN A 922 13.96 36.53 16.00
CA GLN A 922 15.39 36.30 15.85
C GLN A 922 16.22 37.15 16.82
N LYS A 923 16.00 38.47 16.85
CA LYS A 923 16.72 39.39 17.77
C LYS A 923 16.49 39.06 19.25
N ARG A 924 15.30 38.60 19.63
CA ARG A 924 14.99 38.19 21.01
C ARG A 924 15.73 36.90 21.39
N ILE A 925 15.74 35.91 20.50
CA ILE A 925 16.50 34.67 20.70
C ILE A 925 18.01 34.96 20.80
N GLU A 926 18.55 35.82 19.93
CA GLU A 926 19.96 36.25 19.98
C GLU A 926 20.34 36.96 21.28
N ARG A 927 19.37 37.59 21.97
CA ARG A 927 19.54 38.18 23.31
C ARG A 927 19.41 37.17 24.46
N GLY A 928 19.16 35.90 24.15
CA GLY A 928 18.99 34.82 25.13
C GLY A 928 17.57 34.62 25.65
N GLU A 929 16.55 35.21 25.00
CA GLU A 929 15.16 34.97 25.38
C GLU A 929 14.64 33.62 24.85
N ALA A 930 14.04 32.83 25.75
CA ALA A 930 13.41 31.55 25.39
C ALA A 930 11.98 31.78 24.87
N LEU A 931 11.82 31.76 23.54
CA LEU A 931 10.51 31.92 22.90
C LEU A 931 9.83 30.56 22.74
N THR A 932 8.57 30.44 23.18
CA THR A 932 7.84 29.16 23.16
C THR A 932 6.66 29.22 22.20
N ALA A 933 6.60 28.27 21.27
CA ALA A 933 5.51 28.16 20.30
C ALA A 933 4.19 27.76 20.97
N THR A 934 3.08 28.30 20.46
CA THR A 934 1.73 28.08 21.02
C THR A 934 0.88 27.13 20.17
N THR A 935 1.17 27.04 18.88
CA THR A 935 0.36 26.33 17.89
C THR A 935 1.25 25.41 17.07
N PHE A 936 0.62 24.45 16.39
CA PHE A 936 1.29 23.73 15.31
C PHE A 936 1.57 24.68 14.16
N THR A 937 2.85 24.86 13.79
CA THR A 937 3.24 25.61 12.59
C THR A 937 3.63 24.63 11.50
N ILE A 938 2.80 24.51 10.47
CA ILE A 938 2.87 23.46 9.46
C ILE A 938 2.94 24.10 8.07
N PRO A 939 4.11 24.13 7.41
CA PRO A 939 4.20 24.51 6.01
C PRO A 939 3.59 23.43 5.10
N TYR A 940 2.82 23.86 4.11
CA TYR A 940 2.21 22.99 3.11
C TYR A 940 2.64 23.39 1.69
N PRO A 941 3.19 22.45 0.90
CA PRO A 941 3.72 21.12 1.27
C PRO A 941 5.01 21.22 2.13
N PRO A 942 5.43 20.14 2.84
CA PRO A 942 4.91 18.77 2.81
C PRO A 942 3.83 18.43 3.87
N GLY A 943 3.58 19.31 4.85
CA GLY A 943 2.44 19.13 5.76
C GLY A 943 2.71 18.47 7.10
N PHE A 944 3.96 18.49 7.58
CA PHE A 944 4.34 18.12 8.95
C PHE A 944 4.69 19.37 9.79
N PRO A 945 4.54 19.34 11.13
CA PRO A 945 4.82 20.49 11.98
C PRO A 945 6.31 20.78 12.11
N VAL A 946 6.73 22.00 11.77
CA VAL A 946 8.07 22.52 12.07
C VAL A 946 8.15 22.97 13.52
N LEU A 947 7.05 23.55 14.03
CA LEU A 947 6.86 23.89 15.44
C LEU A 947 5.62 23.20 16.00
N VAL A 948 5.71 22.80 17.27
CA VAL A 948 4.59 22.25 18.04
C VAL A 948 4.33 23.08 19.30
N PRO A 949 3.10 23.06 19.86
CA PRO A 949 2.79 23.75 21.10
C PRO A 949 3.73 23.34 22.25
N GLY A 950 4.32 24.33 22.92
CA GLY A 950 5.24 24.12 24.03
C GLY A 950 6.71 23.95 23.64
N GLN A 951 7.03 23.89 22.35
CA GLN A 951 8.41 23.81 21.84
C GLN A 951 9.12 25.17 21.92
N LEU A 952 10.41 25.16 22.26
CA LEU A 952 11.28 26.32 22.14
C LEU A 952 11.65 26.61 20.69
N ILE A 953 11.52 27.86 20.26
CA ILE A 953 11.85 28.29 18.89
C ILE A 953 13.37 28.52 18.79
N SER A 954 14.02 27.92 17.79
CA SER A 954 15.45 28.14 17.48
C SER A 954 15.67 29.04 16.28
N LEU A 955 16.89 29.56 16.17
CA LEU A 955 17.34 30.30 14.97
C LEU A 955 17.31 29.43 13.70
N SER A 956 17.60 28.13 13.80
CA SER A 956 17.53 27.20 12.66
C SER A 956 16.10 27.08 12.11
N VAL A 957 15.09 27.02 12.99
CA VAL A 957 13.69 27.02 12.58
C VAL A 957 13.32 28.33 11.89
N LEU A 958 13.76 29.47 12.41
CA LEU A 958 13.49 30.77 11.79
C LEU A 958 14.15 30.90 10.41
N ASP A 959 15.41 30.48 10.26
CA ASP A 959 16.10 30.51 8.96
C ASP A 959 15.40 29.61 7.94
N PHE A 960 15.03 28.40 8.36
CA PHE A 960 14.24 27.48 7.52
C PHE A 960 12.93 28.12 7.07
N MET A 961 12.14 28.67 8.00
CA MET A 961 10.86 29.29 7.69
C MET A 961 10.98 30.51 6.77
N LYS A 962 12.03 31.34 6.92
CA LYS A 962 12.26 32.51 6.04
C LYS A 962 12.59 32.11 4.60
N LYS A 963 13.21 30.94 4.41
CA LYS A 963 13.63 30.43 3.10
C LYS A 963 12.56 29.54 2.44
N LEU A 964 11.48 29.21 3.12
CA LEU A 964 10.37 28.47 2.52
C LEU A 964 9.64 29.34 1.49
N ASP A 965 9.58 28.86 0.24
CA ASP A 965 8.84 29.53 -0.84
C ASP A 965 7.34 29.15 -0.86
N VAL A 966 6.79 28.62 0.25
CA VAL A 966 5.39 28.19 0.34
C VAL A 966 4.49 29.30 0.86
N LYS A 967 3.31 29.45 0.24
CA LYS A 967 2.32 30.46 0.64
C LYS A 967 1.40 29.98 1.77
N GLU A 968 1.20 28.67 1.89
CA GLU A 968 0.30 28.07 2.87
C GLU A 968 1.11 27.54 4.06
N ILE A 969 1.06 28.25 5.18
CA ILE A 969 1.65 27.80 6.46
C ILE A 969 0.58 27.87 7.53
N HIS A 970 0.06 26.71 7.95
CA HIS A 970 -0.94 26.65 9.03
C HIS A 970 -0.29 27.06 10.35
N GLY A 971 -0.99 27.84 11.17
CA GLY A 971 -0.48 28.33 12.45
C GLY A 971 0.59 29.44 12.33
N TYR A 972 0.75 30.04 11.14
CA TYR A 972 1.55 31.24 10.92
C TYR A 972 0.71 32.30 10.21
N ALA A 973 0.72 33.54 10.72
CA ALA A 973 0.01 34.65 10.10
C ALA A 973 1.04 35.62 9.51
N ALA A 974 1.12 35.75 8.19
CA ALA A 974 2.16 36.58 7.54
C ALA A 974 2.16 38.05 8.00
N GLU A 975 1.00 38.60 8.33
CA GLU A 975 0.84 39.99 8.79
C GLU A 975 1.28 40.22 10.25
N HIS A 976 1.20 39.18 11.09
CA HIS A 976 1.43 39.29 12.54
C HIS A 976 2.71 38.55 13.01
N GLY A 977 3.15 37.56 12.24
CA GLY A 977 4.29 36.71 12.51
C GLY A 977 3.95 35.44 13.30
N LEU A 978 4.89 35.01 14.14
CA LEU A 978 4.81 33.79 14.95
C LEU A 978 3.99 34.04 16.22
N ARG A 979 3.13 33.08 16.56
CA ARG A 979 2.33 33.11 17.80
C ARG A 979 3.08 32.40 18.94
N ILE A 980 3.48 33.16 19.95
CA ILE A 980 4.27 32.68 21.10
C ILE A 980 3.57 32.93 22.43
N PHE A 981 3.99 32.23 23.48
CA PHE A 981 3.54 32.51 24.84
C PHE A 981 4.19 33.78 25.41
N LYS A 982 3.41 34.56 26.15
CA LYS A 982 3.95 35.68 26.95
C LYS A 982 4.83 35.15 28.09
N PRO A 983 6.02 35.73 28.34
CA PRO A 983 6.90 35.28 29.42
C PRO A 983 6.24 35.32 30.82
N SER A 984 5.37 36.31 31.07
CA SER A 984 4.63 36.42 32.33
C SER A 984 3.75 35.22 32.63
N VAL A 985 3.16 34.60 31.59
CA VAL A 985 2.31 33.42 31.72
C VAL A 985 3.14 32.20 32.06
N LEU A 986 4.24 31.98 31.33
CA LEU A 986 5.12 30.83 31.58
C LEU A 986 5.74 30.87 32.98
N ASN A 987 6.12 32.07 33.45
CA ASN A 987 6.68 32.26 34.79
C ASN A 987 5.66 32.10 35.92
N ALA A 988 4.36 32.32 35.65
CA ALA A 988 3.30 32.16 36.64
C ALA A 988 2.83 30.70 36.78
N LEU A 989 3.12 29.85 35.80
CA LEU A 989 2.76 28.44 35.84
C LEU A 989 3.62 27.69 36.84
N LYS A 990 3.02 26.70 37.50
CA LYS A 990 3.76 25.71 38.30
C LYS A 990 4.29 24.61 37.38
N PRO A 991 5.56 24.18 37.54
CA PRO A 991 6.07 22.98 36.89
C PRO A 991 5.20 21.76 37.24
N HIS A 992 5.25 20.73 36.40
CA HIS A 992 4.64 19.45 36.76
C HIS A 992 5.28 18.93 38.05
N THR A 993 4.47 18.81 39.10
CA THR A 993 4.85 18.29 40.43
C THR A 993 4.52 16.80 40.57
N MET A 994 4.44 16.10 39.44
CA MET A 994 4.12 14.68 39.36
C MET A 994 5.25 13.83 39.98
N ASP A 995 5.35 13.79 41.32
CA ASP A 995 5.86 12.64 42.06
C ASP A 995 4.75 11.57 42.03
N PHE A 996 4.67 10.83 40.93
CA PHE A 996 3.94 9.55 40.92
C PHE A 996 4.93 8.49 41.37
N GLN A 997 5.00 8.27 42.70
CA GLN A 997 5.60 7.08 43.27
C GLN A 997 4.89 5.82 42.78
#